data_AF-A0AAA9ZQ87-F1
#
_entry.id   AF-A0AAA9ZQ87-F1
#
_cell.length_a   1.000
_cell.length_b   1.000
_cell.length_c   1.000
_cell.angle_alpha   90.00
_cell.angle_beta   90.00
_cell.angle_gamma   90.00
#
_symmetry.space_group_name_H-M   'P 1'
#
loop_
_entity.id
_entity.type
_entity.pdbx_description
1 polymer ?
#
loop_
_entity_poly.entity_id
_entity_poly.type
_entity_poly.pdbx_seq_one_letter_code
_entity_poly.pdbx_strand_id
1 'polypeptide(L)'
;MVRMAGSKLLARLLLLISSVTLVSLLALTRCGLGGLIATENGFSNGAAALNGERGGGAPQAFGVGGDEEYAAGPGSGIRESSAALPAASRFTNDEQQNGYLQMLQQREEENLKEVAKLTAEIKALKLQILQMRNAQPGELLPNGSLSSGTLNSPQTPIIHDCSAFIRRQVGSAEILHGLPLNNEYELIPFNHFTFSRVYPIELGLGKRVVEKPIGYKRRDILGALNKAIETLNRNITTNMMKYTLDDFTEGIYRNEPTTGTQYELYFRTKEVNKSASSSGQHHDHGNHGTTKLIVMRPFAPLQTIQMEAFPKQQEKELIHIILPLSGRTSTFQSFMDKYVKIALKHDKRVHLTVIYFGEEGLSEARSIMSRVIGMKNSGGNSSNLKLLALNETFSRAKALRVGAEKVWSSNVNKDKDVLLFMCDVDIVFSAKFLDRCRWNTKPNRKVYYPVVFSLYNPHVVYTLQGKEVPPETDQLLISKDSGFWRDFGYGMTCQYRSDFLKVRGFDEEIIGWGGEDVMLYRKYVRSHIKVIRATDPGIFHIWHPKICTGVAAGQKLSVDQYRACIRSRALNEASHAQLGFLAFRDDIVANEGKILSGLKLGNSSKVNQKVSKSGSGGGNKTSKDSDKKLTTTDHNKKST
;
A
#
# COMPACT_ATOMS: atom_id res chain seq x y z
N MET A 1 -22.98 57.30 6.02
CA MET A 1 -22.92 56.54 7.29
C MET A 1 -22.68 55.03 7.15
N VAL A 2 -22.86 54.39 5.97
CA VAL A 2 -22.68 52.91 5.83
C VAL A 2 -21.21 52.44 5.80
N ARG A 3 -20.24 53.29 5.44
CA ARG A 3 -18.81 52.90 5.42
C ARG A 3 -18.12 52.82 6.80
N MET A 4 -18.66 53.45 7.85
CA MET A 4 -18.05 53.39 9.20
C MET A 4 -18.56 52.22 10.04
N ALA A 5 -19.66 51.57 9.67
CA ALA A 5 -20.20 50.42 10.40
C ALA A 5 -19.43 49.12 10.10
N GLY A 6 -18.98 48.92 8.85
CA GLY A 6 -18.23 47.71 8.43
C GLY A 6 -16.84 47.60 9.08
N SER A 7 -16.16 48.73 9.28
CA SER A 7 -14.84 48.77 9.93
C SER A 7 -14.91 48.36 11.41
N LYS A 8 -15.96 48.77 12.13
CA LYS A 8 -16.16 48.40 13.54
C LYS A 8 -16.53 46.93 13.72
N LEU A 9 -17.25 46.35 12.77
CA LEU A 9 -17.58 44.92 12.79
C LEU A 9 -16.35 44.04 12.49
N LEU A 10 -15.52 44.46 11.52
CA LEU A 10 -14.28 43.76 11.20
C LEU A 10 -13.28 43.80 12.36
N ALA A 11 -13.15 44.94 13.04
CA ALA A 11 -12.27 45.08 14.21
C ALA A 11 -12.72 44.19 15.37
N ARG A 12 -14.04 44.11 15.63
CA ARG A 12 -14.59 43.21 16.65
C ARG A 12 -14.37 41.73 16.31
N LEU A 13 -14.51 41.36 15.03
CA LEU A 13 -14.26 39.99 14.57
C LEU A 13 -12.78 39.60 14.73
N LEU A 14 -11.85 40.49 14.39
CA LEU A 14 -10.41 40.26 14.54
C LEU A 14 -9.99 40.15 16.01
N LEU A 15 -10.57 40.98 16.89
CA LEU A 15 -10.36 40.87 18.34
C LEU A 15 -10.88 39.54 18.90
N LEU A 16 -12.04 39.07 18.40
CA LEU A 16 -12.62 37.81 18.84
C LEU A 16 -11.76 36.62 18.39
N ILE A 17 -11.29 36.61 17.14
CA ILE A 17 -10.35 35.59 16.63
C ILE A 17 -9.05 35.59 17.45
N SER A 18 -8.47 36.76 17.71
CA SER A 18 -7.26 36.89 18.52
C SER A 18 -7.45 36.36 19.94
N SER A 19 -8.57 36.69 20.59
CA SER A 19 -8.88 36.21 21.94
C SER A 19 -9.05 34.69 22.00
N VAL A 20 -9.71 34.07 21.02
CA VAL A 20 -9.89 32.61 20.95
C VAL A 20 -8.57 31.90 20.67
N THR A 21 -7.71 32.47 19.81
CA THR A 21 -6.36 31.93 19.59
C THR A 21 -5.47 32.03 20.84
N LEU A 22 -5.57 33.11 21.61
CA LEU A 22 -4.80 33.29 22.85
C LEU A 22 -5.24 32.31 23.93
N VAL A 23 -6.54 32.10 24.11
CA VAL A 23 -7.08 31.09 25.04
C VAL A 23 -6.65 29.68 24.64
N SER A 24 -6.59 29.39 23.34
CA SER A 24 -6.14 28.09 22.82
C SER A 24 -4.64 27.85 23.06
N LEU A 25 -3.80 28.89 22.90
CA LEU A 25 -2.37 28.85 23.22
C LEU A 25 -2.11 28.75 24.74
N LEU A 26 -2.92 29.41 25.56
CA LEU A 26 -2.85 29.31 27.02
C LEU A 26 -3.29 27.92 27.53
N ALA A 27 -4.26 27.28 26.86
CA ALA A 27 -4.65 25.91 27.16
C ALA A 27 -3.55 24.89 26.78
N LEU A 28 -2.88 25.11 25.63
CA LEU A 28 -1.76 24.25 25.19
C LEU A 28 -0.51 24.40 26.07
N THR A 29 -0.28 25.57 26.68
CA THR A 29 0.86 25.79 27.58
C THR A 29 0.61 25.28 29.01
N ARG A 30 -0.65 25.08 29.42
CA ARG A 30 -1.01 24.43 30.69
C ARG A 30 -1.11 22.90 30.61
N CYS A 31 -1.13 22.32 29.42
CA CYS A 31 -1.04 20.88 29.20
C CYS A 31 0.36 20.46 28.71
N GLY A 32 1.33 20.51 29.62
CA GLY A 32 2.48 19.59 29.71
C GLY A 32 3.37 19.34 28.48
N LEU A 33 4.45 20.13 28.34
CA LEU A 33 5.65 19.79 27.55
C LEU A 33 6.92 19.72 28.43
N GLY A 34 6.74 19.56 29.75
CA GLY A 34 7.83 19.56 30.75
C GLY A 34 8.41 18.20 31.13
N GLY A 35 8.05 17.11 30.43
CA GLY A 35 8.42 15.75 30.82
C GLY A 35 9.49 15.04 29.98
N LEU A 36 10.07 15.69 28.95
CA LEU A 36 10.86 14.98 27.92
C LEU A 36 12.26 15.54 27.64
N ILE A 37 12.78 16.48 28.45
CA ILE A 37 14.09 17.10 28.21
C ILE A 37 14.93 17.19 29.50
N ALA A 38 14.86 16.19 30.38
CA ALA A 38 15.66 16.20 31.61
C ALA A 38 16.11 14.81 32.06
N THR A 39 16.78 14.05 31.19
CA THR A 39 17.73 13.01 31.61
C THR A 39 18.76 12.74 30.50
N GLU A 40 19.60 13.72 30.19
CA GLU A 40 20.89 13.49 29.54
C GLU A 40 21.80 14.70 29.80
N ASN A 41 22.57 14.62 30.90
CA ASN A 41 23.92 15.17 31.12
C ASN A 41 24.16 15.55 32.59
N GLY A 42 24.80 14.65 33.32
CA GLY A 42 25.39 14.88 34.62
C GLY A 42 26.47 13.84 34.91
N PHE A 43 27.67 14.06 34.36
CA PHE A 43 28.88 13.33 34.73
C PHE A 43 29.44 13.92 36.04
N SER A 44 29.77 13.09 37.04
CA SER A 44 31.11 13.07 37.68
C SER A 44 31.25 12.04 38.82
N ASN A 45 32.25 11.17 38.64
CA ASN A 45 33.24 10.63 39.58
C ASN A 45 32.83 9.89 40.87
N GLY A 46 33.23 8.61 40.91
CA GLY A 46 33.50 7.82 42.12
C GLY A 46 34.11 6.46 41.75
N ALA A 47 35.42 6.31 41.92
CA ALA A 47 36.18 5.10 41.63
C ALA A 47 36.03 4.02 42.73
N ALA A 48 36.07 2.74 42.35
CA ALA A 48 37.02 1.73 42.85
C ALA A 48 36.49 0.28 42.73
N ALA A 49 37.35 -0.57 42.14
CA ALA A 49 37.61 -1.99 42.47
C ALA A 49 36.48 -3.04 42.35
N LEU A 50 36.68 -4.32 42.08
CA LEU A 50 37.76 -5.20 41.59
C LEU A 50 37.06 -6.56 41.33
N ASN A 51 37.56 -7.32 40.36
CA ASN A 51 37.55 -8.80 40.25
C ASN A 51 36.24 -9.61 40.06
N GLY A 52 36.34 -10.63 39.19
CA GLY A 52 35.90 -11.98 39.58
C GLY A 52 34.97 -12.73 38.61
N GLU A 53 35.58 -13.41 37.63
CA GLU A 53 35.30 -14.76 37.09
C GLU A 53 33.91 -15.44 37.12
N ARG A 54 33.63 -16.06 35.94
CA ARG A 54 33.13 -17.44 35.68
C ARG A 54 31.77 -17.92 36.23
N GLY A 55 31.04 -18.57 35.32
CA GLY A 55 30.45 -19.89 35.59
C GLY A 55 29.03 -20.04 35.06
N GLY A 56 28.78 -21.05 34.23
CA GLY A 56 27.49 -21.28 33.60
C GLY A 56 26.51 -22.07 34.47
N GLY A 57 25.33 -22.34 33.91
CA GLY A 57 24.37 -23.25 34.53
C GLY A 57 22.92 -22.92 34.22
N ALA A 58 22.35 -23.63 33.25
CA ALA A 58 20.92 -23.95 33.19
C ALA A 58 20.80 -25.48 33.38
N PRO A 59 19.61 -26.10 33.49
CA PRO A 59 18.29 -25.60 33.88
C PRO A 59 17.62 -26.50 34.95
N GLN A 60 16.45 -26.11 35.51
CA GLN A 60 15.38 -27.07 35.83
C GLN A 60 14.03 -26.40 36.12
N ALA A 61 12.97 -27.15 35.81
CA ALA A 61 11.56 -26.80 35.73
C ALA A 61 10.80 -26.91 37.08
N PHE A 62 9.62 -26.29 37.20
CA PHE A 62 8.30 -26.88 37.53
C PHE A 62 7.27 -25.84 38.07
N GLY A 63 5.98 -26.08 37.76
CA GLY A 63 4.76 -25.49 38.38
C GLY A 63 4.16 -24.31 37.59
N VAL A 64 3.07 -24.38 36.82
CA VAL A 64 1.66 -24.83 37.03
C VAL A 64 0.90 -24.03 38.10
N GLY A 65 -0.12 -23.28 37.63
CA GLY A 65 -1.37 -23.01 38.34
C GLY A 65 -1.66 -21.54 38.67
N GLY A 66 -2.85 -21.05 38.28
CA GLY A 66 -3.50 -19.90 38.92
C GLY A 66 -4.29 -18.97 38.01
N ASP A 67 -5.56 -19.30 37.78
CA ASP A 67 -6.62 -18.39 37.32
C ASP A 67 -7.01 -17.38 38.41
N GLU A 68 -7.48 -16.17 38.02
CA GLU A 68 -8.39 -15.26 38.78
C GLU A 68 -8.60 -13.99 37.92
N GLU A 69 -9.68 -13.80 37.17
CA GLU A 69 -11.07 -13.46 37.54
C GLU A 69 -11.22 -12.11 38.28
N TYR A 70 -11.71 -11.11 37.53
CA TYR A 70 -12.07 -9.78 38.02
C TYR A 70 -13.50 -9.79 38.58
N ALA A 71 -13.66 -9.44 39.86
CA ALA A 71 -14.96 -9.15 40.45
C ALA A 71 -14.97 -7.75 41.10
N ALA A 72 -16.14 -7.11 41.02
CA ALA A 72 -16.40 -5.72 41.36
C ALA A 72 -17.21 -5.55 42.66
N GLY A 73 -16.95 -4.45 43.38
CA GLY A 73 -17.84 -3.72 44.31
C GLY A 73 -17.76 -4.10 45.80
N PRO A 74 -18.38 -3.33 46.74
CA PRO A 74 -18.99 -1.99 46.68
C PRO A 74 -18.59 -1.04 47.87
N GLY A 75 -19.19 0.17 47.95
CA GLY A 75 -18.76 1.30 48.80
C GLY A 75 -19.46 1.58 50.15
N SER A 76 -19.55 2.88 50.49
CA SER A 76 -20.05 3.56 51.72
C SER A 76 -18.94 4.04 52.68
N GLY A 77 -18.87 5.24 53.28
CA GLY A 77 -19.75 6.41 53.35
C GLY A 77 -19.18 7.47 54.34
N ILE A 78 -19.37 8.75 53.99
CA ILE A 78 -19.63 9.98 54.81
C ILE A 78 -18.76 10.38 56.04
N ARG A 79 -18.17 11.59 55.90
CA ARG A 79 -17.89 12.74 56.82
C ARG A 79 -17.57 12.52 58.32
N GLU A 80 -16.48 13.16 58.78
CA GLU A 80 -16.52 14.30 59.72
C GLU A 80 -15.18 15.07 59.80
N SER A 81 -15.23 16.25 60.41
CA SER A 81 -14.38 17.43 60.20
C SER A 81 -13.50 17.82 61.42
N SER A 82 -12.56 18.76 61.18
CA SER A 82 -11.71 19.57 62.11
C SER A 82 -10.23 19.11 62.19
N ALA A 83 -9.19 19.95 62.17
CA ALA A 83 -9.08 21.39 62.42
C ALA A 83 -7.79 22.03 61.81
N ALA A 84 -7.86 23.36 61.62
CA ALA A 84 -6.83 24.40 61.72
C ALA A 84 -5.68 24.54 60.68
N LEU A 85 -5.76 25.64 59.91
CA LEU A 85 -4.68 26.29 59.15
C LEU A 85 -3.96 27.35 60.01
N PRO A 86 -2.63 27.52 59.93
CA PRO A 86 -1.97 28.76 60.31
C PRO A 86 -1.85 29.72 59.12
N ALA A 87 -1.88 31.01 59.45
CA ALA A 87 -2.00 32.15 58.54
C ALA A 87 -0.86 32.28 57.51
N ALA A 88 -1.23 32.53 56.26
CA ALA A 88 -0.32 32.95 55.20
C ALA A 88 0.02 34.45 55.35
N SER A 89 1.32 34.74 55.42
CA SER A 89 1.89 36.07 55.36
C SER A 89 1.61 36.73 54.00
N ARG A 90 1.17 37.98 54.04
CA ARG A 90 1.04 38.86 52.87
C ARG A 90 2.43 39.16 52.32
N PHE A 91 2.76 38.61 51.17
CA PHE A 91 3.75 39.20 50.25
C PHE A 91 3.00 40.04 49.22
N THR A 92 3.43 41.28 49.05
CA THR A 92 2.79 42.32 48.23
C THR A 92 2.97 42.04 46.73
N ASN A 93 1.89 42.18 45.95
CA ASN A 93 1.84 41.94 44.49
C ASN A 93 2.91 42.71 43.68
N ASP A 94 3.49 43.79 44.22
CA ASP A 94 4.45 44.66 43.53
C ASP A 94 5.83 44.01 43.30
N GLU A 95 6.30 43.13 44.21
CA GLU A 95 7.61 42.47 44.04
C GLU A 95 7.57 41.39 42.96
N GLN A 96 6.44 40.70 42.82
CA GLN A 96 6.24 39.66 41.83
C GLN A 96 6.07 40.24 40.42
N GLN A 97 5.45 41.43 40.31
CA GLN A 97 5.30 42.15 39.05
C GLN A 97 6.63 42.74 38.56
N ASN A 98 7.47 43.25 39.46
CA ASN A 98 8.80 43.75 39.11
C ASN A 98 9.76 42.63 38.65
N GLY A 99 9.76 41.47 39.30
CA GLY A 99 10.56 40.31 38.86
C GLY A 99 10.14 39.80 37.48
N TYR A 100 8.84 39.83 37.17
CA TYR A 100 8.33 39.47 35.85
C TYR A 100 8.74 40.47 34.77
N LEU A 101 8.71 41.78 35.07
CA LEU A 101 9.16 42.83 34.15
C LEU A 101 10.66 42.71 33.83
N GLN A 102 11.47 42.38 34.84
CA GLN A 102 12.92 42.19 34.68
C GLN A 102 13.24 40.98 33.80
N MET A 103 12.51 39.87 33.92
CA MET A 103 12.67 38.71 33.05
C MET A 103 12.27 39.01 31.59
N LEU A 104 11.23 39.81 31.36
CA LEU A 104 10.85 40.23 30.00
C LEU A 104 11.93 41.10 29.37
N GLN A 105 12.50 42.05 30.13
CA GLN A 105 13.55 42.93 29.66
C GLN A 105 14.84 42.17 29.34
N GLN A 106 15.22 41.20 30.17
CA GLN A 106 16.37 40.32 29.90
C GLN A 106 16.16 39.50 28.62
N ARG A 107 14.94 39.01 28.39
CA ARG A 107 14.62 38.24 27.18
C ARG A 107 14.60 39.09 25.92
N GLU A 108 14.15 40.34 26.00
CA GLU A 108 14.29 41.30 24.89
C GLU A 108 15.76 41.60 24.59
N GLU A 109 16.61 41.75 25.61
CA GLU A 109 18.04 42.00 25.42
C GLU A 109 18.77 40.82 24.79
N GLU A 110 18.47 39.59 25.20
CA GLU A 110 18.98 38.37 24.58
C GLU A 110 18.56 38.26 23.11
N ASN A 111 17.29 38.56 22.81
CA ASN A 111 16.76 38.51 21.46
C ASN A 111 17.39 39.60 20.57
N LEU A 112 17.63 40.80 21.11
CA LEU A 112 18.36 41.87 20.41
C LEU A 112 19.81 41.48 20.11
N LYS A 113 20.49 40.82 21.04
CA LYS A 113 21.86 40.30 20.82
C LYS A 113 21.87 39.22 19.74
N GLU A 114 20.89 38.33 19.73
CA GLU A 114 20.76 37.28 18.72
C GLU A 114 20.46 37.87 17.33
N VAL A 115 19.54 38.84 17.24
CA VAL A 115 19.24 39.56 15.99
C VAL A 115 20.48 40.30 15.48
N ALA A 116 21.24 40.96 16.35
CA ALA A 116 22.47 41.65 15.96
C ALA A 116 23.54 40.68 15.44
N LYS A 117 23.71 39.53 16.11
CA LYS A 117 24.63 38.45 15.69
C LYS A 117 24.24 37.91 14.31
N LEU A 118 22.98 37.54 14.12
CA LEU A 118 22.47 37.02 12.85
C LEU A 118 22.57 38.07 11.73
N THR A 119 22.34 39.34 12.03
CA THR A 119 22.49 40.44 11.07
C THR A 119 23.94 40.61 10.63
N ALA A 120 24.91 40.50 11.55
CA ALA A 120 26.33 40.55 11.24
C ALA A 120 26.75 39.35 10.37
N GLU A 121 26.25 38.15 10.67
CA GLU A 121 26.50 36.93 9.90
C GLU A 121 25.95 37.02 8.48
N ILE A 122 24.71 37.51 8.31
CA ILE A 122 24.12 37.78 6.98
C ILE A 122 24.96 38.80 6.20
N LYS A 123 25.48 39.83 6.86
CA LYS A 123 26.34 40.84 6.21
C LYS A 123 27.67 40.24 5.76
N ALA A 124 28.28 39.39 6.57
CA ALA A 124 29.52 38.68 6.23
C ALA A 124 29.32 37.73 5.04
N LEU A 125 28.22 36.95 5.05
CA LEU A 125 27.87 36.04 3.95
C LEU A 125 27.60 36.79 2.64
N LYS A 126 26.92 37.95 2.70
CA LYS A 126 26.71 38.81 1.53
C LYS A 126 28.03 39.33 0.95
N LEU A 127 28.99 39.69 1.80
CA LEU A 127 30.33 40.11 1.38
C LEU A 127 31.10 38.97 0.71
N GLN A 128 31.05 37.75 1.25
CA GLN A 128 31.65 36.57 0.62
C GLN A 128 31.05 36.26 -0.76
N ILE A 129 29.71 36.34 -0.89
CA ILE A 129 29.04 36.14 -2.19
C ILE A 129 29.48 37.20 -3.20
N LEU A 130 29.66 38.45 -2.75
CA LEU A 130 30.09 39.55 -3.61
C LEU A 130 31.56 39.41 -4.05
N GLN A 131 32.42 38.90 -3.17
CA GLN A 131 33.81 38.57 -3.48
C GLN A 131 33.92 37.40 -4.47
N MET A 132 33.12 36.34 -4.31
CA MET A 132 33.08 35.23 -5.26
C MET A 132 32.51 35.64 -6.62
N ARG A 133 31.59 36.61 -6.65
CA ARG A 133 31.01 37.14 -7.91
C ARG A 133 31.99 38.02 -8.69
N ASN A 134 32.91 38.71 -8.01
CA ASN A 134 33.91 39.57 -8.64
C ASN A 134 35.22 38.85 -9.01
N ALA A 135 35.37 37.56 -8.67
CA ALA A 135 36.54 36.74 -8.99
C ALA A 135 36.36 35.97 -10.33
N GLN A 136 36.06 36.67 -11.42
CA GLN A 136 36.33 36.30 -12.82
C GLN A 136 36.20 37.59 -13.65
N PRO A 137 37.21 38.00 -14.45
CA PRO A 137 37.54 37.28 -15.69
C PRO A 137 39.05 37.15 -16.03
N GLY A 138 39.43 35.96 -16.54
CA GLY A 138 40.37 35.70 -17.65
C GLY A 138 41.85 36.17 -17.59
N GLU A 139 42.80 35.23 -17.57
CA GLU A 139 43.87 35.03 -18.59
C GLU A 139 44.87 33.89 -18.23
N LEU A 140 45.08 32.99 -19.20
CA LEU A 140 46.28 32.23 -19.65
C LEU A 140 47.35 31.66 -18.67
N LEU A 141 47.67 30.37 -18.92
CA LEU A 141 48.71 29.44 -18.39
C LEU A 141 50.18 29.95 -18.54
N PRO A 142 51.29 29.32 -18.00
CA PRO A 142 51.48 27.88 -17.69
C PRO A 142 52.43 27.45 -16.50
N ASN A 143 52.43 26.13 -16.23
CA ASN A 143 53.44 25.24 -15.60
C ASN A 143 54.45 25.76 -14.54
N GLY A 144 54.46 25.10 -13.37
CA GLY A 144 55.59 25.14 -12.43
C GLY A 144 55.33 24.33 -11.14
N SER A 145 56.33 23.59 -10.70
CA SER A 145 56.34 22.55 -9.67
C SER A 145 56.08 22.97 -8.21
N LEU A 146 55.67 21.98 -7.42
CA LEU A 146 55.70 21.82 -5.95
C LEU A 146 56.29 22.96 -5.10
N SER A 147 55.51 23.43 -4.12
CA SER A 147 56.01 23.58 -2.75
C SER A 147 54.86 23.63 -1.73
N SER A 148 55.12 22.99 -0.60
CA SER A 148 54.31 22.92 0.61
C SER A 148 54.00 24.31 1.14
N GLY A 149 52.72 24.57 1.43
CA GLY A 149 52.25 25.84 1.97
C GLY A 149 50.90 25.64 2.67
N THR A 150 50.97 25.28 3.94
CA THR A 150 49.87 25.11 4.89
C THR A 150 49.05 26.40 4.99
N LEU A 151 47.90 26.43 4.32
CA LEU A 151 46.84 27.41 4.57
C LEU A 151 45.51 26.67 4.64
N ASN A 152 45.12 26.34 5.87
CA ASN A 152 43.79 25.84 6.22
C ASN A 152 42.75 26.90 5.84
N SER A 153 42.25 26.80 4.62
CA SER A 153 40.93 27.31 4.28
C SER A 153 39.90 26.32 4.85
N PRO A 154 38.89 26.75 5.63
CA PRO A 154 37.80 25.87 6.00
C PRO A 154 36.91 25.67 4.76
N GLN A 155 37.34 24.81 3.84
CA GLN A 155 36.48 24.30 2.78
C GLN A 155 35.39 23.42 3.41
N THR A 156 34.17 23.96 3.47
CA THR A 156 32.89 23.23 3.36
C THR A 156 32.73 21.93 4.17
N PRO A 157 32.54 21.98 5.50
CA PRO A 157 32.14 20.81 6.28
C PRO A 157 30.71 20.33 5.96
N ILE A 158 29.79 21.26 5.66
CA ILE A 158 28.34 21.00 5.63
C ILE A 158 27.88 20.21 4.38
N ILE A 159 28.49 20.47 3.20
CA ILE A 159 28.11 19.78 1.96
C ILE A 159 28.60 18.32 1.98
N HIS A 160 29.77 18.09 2.56
CA HIS A 160 30.32 16.74 2.70
C HIS A 160 29.44 15.90 3.64
N ASP A 161 28.93 16.50 4.72
CA ASP A 161 28.05 15.88 5.71
C ASP A 161 26.68 15.47 5.12
N CYS A 162 26.03 16.35 4.34
CA CYS A 162 24.77 16.00 3.65
C CYS A 162 24.94 14.84 2.65
N SER A 163 26.02 14.83 1.88
CA SER A 163 26.29 13.74 0.93
C SER A 163 26.57 12.41 1.64
N ALA A 164 27.27 12.46 2.78
CA ALA A 164 27.56 11.31 3.61
C ALA A 164 26.30 10.75 4.26
N PHE A 165 25.42 11.62 4.77
CA PHE A 165 24.11 11.25 5.29
C PHE A 165 23.26 10.51 4.25
N ILE A 166 23.15 11.06 3.03
CA ILE A 166 22.40 10.42 1.93
C ILE A 166 22.97 9.03 1.62
N ARG A 167 24.30 8.90 1.47
CA ARG A 167 24.93 7.61 1.20
C ARG A 167 24.67 6.61 2.33
N ARG A 168 24.76 7.04 3.60
CA ARG A 168 24.46 6.22 4.76
C ARG A 168 23.01 5.74 4.75
N GLN A 169 22.07 6.64 4.51
CA GLN A 169 20.64 6.31 4.49
C GLN A 169 20.27 5.32 3.37
N VAL A 170 20.81 5.54 2.17
CA VAL A 170 20.63 4.61 1.04
C VAL A 170 21.27 3.25 1.35
N GLY A 171 22.44 3.25 2.00
CA GLY A 171 23.15 2.03 2.39
C GLY A 171 22.43 1.21 3.48
N SER A 172 21.73 1.87 4.41
CA SER A 172 20.93 1.21 5.44
C SER A 172 19.53 0.81 4.98
N ALA A 173 19.04 1.36 3.87
CA ALA A 173 17.72 1.03 3.35
C ALA A 173 17.69 -0.35 2.67
N GLU A 174 16.60 -1.09 2.88
CA GLU A 174 16.34 -2.37 2.23
C GLU A 174 15.96 -2.17 0.74
N ILE A 175 16.91 -1.72 -0.08
CA ILE A 175 16.70 -1.46 -1.51
C ILE A 175 17.35 -2.55 -2.35
N LEU A 176 18.66 -2.70 -2.23
CA LEU A 176 19.49 -3.53 -3.13
C LEU A 176 19.57 -4.99 -2.69
N HIS A 177 19.44 -5.23 -1.38
CA HIS A 177 19.49 -6.53 -0.71
C HIS A 177 18.39 -6.60 0.36
N GLY A 178 17.98 -7.82 0.73
CA GLY A 178 17.02 -8.04 1.82
C GLY A 178 17.71 -7.95 3.17
N LEU A 179 16.96 -7.53 4.18
CA LEU A 179 17.41 -7.52 5.57
C LEU A 179 16.67 -8.62 6.34
N PRO A 180 17.38 -9.52 7.05
CA PRO A 180 16.73 -10.46 7.95
C PRO A 180 15.97 -9.71 9.03
N LEU A 181 14.68 -9.99 9.16
CA LEU A 181 13.80 -9.43 10.19
C LEU A 181 13.47 -10.50 11.24
N ASN A 182 13.12 -10.08 12.45
CA ASN A 182 12.83 -11.05 13.54
C ASN A 182 11.53 -11.82 13.27
N ASN A 183 10.52 -11.11 12.75
CA ASN A 183 9.20 -11.63 12.45
C ASN A 183 8.51 -10.82 11.34
N GLU A 184 7.37 -11.33 10.86
CA GLU A 184 6.58 -10.74 9.78
C GLU A 184 6.05 -9.33 10.06
N TYR A 185 5.93 -8.91 11.33
CA TYR A 185 5.35 -7.62 11.70
C TYR A 185 6.33 -6.46 11.54
N GLU A 186 7.63 -6.75 11.40
CA GLU A 186 8.66 -5.74 11.10
C GLU A 186 8.67 -5.36 9.62
N LEU A 187 8.06 -6.17 8.75
CA LEU A 187 8.04 -5.92 7.32
C LEU A 187 7.07 -4.80 6.97
N ILE A 188 7.59 -3.74 6.35
CA ILE A 188 6.77 -2.64 5.82
C ILE A 188 6.41 -2.94 4.35
N PRO A 189 5.13 -3.23 4.04
CA PRO A 189 4.69 -3.52 2.68
C PRO A 189 4.63 -2.24 1.82
N PHE A 190 4.62 -2.44 0.52
CA PHE A 190 4.43 -1.40 -0.46
C PHE A 190 2.96 -1.17 -0.79
N ASN A 191 2.63 0.08 -1.05
CA ASN A 191 1.37 0.50 -1.64
C ASN A 191 1.56 0.62 -3.15
N HIS A 192 0.63 0.06 -3.92
CA HIS A 192 0.64 0.21 -5.38
C HIS A 192 -0.04 1.49 -5.81
N PHE A 193 0.42 2.07 -6.92
CA PHE A 193 -0.20 3.26 -7.47
C PHE A 193 -0.04 3.36 -8.98
N THR A 194 -0.96 4.12 -9.56
CA THR A 194 -0.88 4.70 -10.90
C THR A 194 -0.96 6.22 -10.77
N PHE A 195 -0.92 6.95 -11.88
CA PHE A 195 -1.03 8.40 -11.85
C PHE A 195 -2.33 8.91 -11.18
N SER A 196 -3.41 8.13 -11.28
CA SER A 196 -4.75 8.52 -10.83
C SER A 196 -5.27 7.76 -9.62
N ARG A 197 -4.61 6.67 -9.21
CA ARG A 197 -5.08 5.79 -8.15
C ARG A 197 -3.93 5.34 -7.25
N VAL A 198 -4.20 5.22 -5.96
CA VAL A 198 -3.35 4.60 -4.96
C VAL A 198 -4.16 3.46 -4.33
N TYR A 199 -3.54 2.31 -4.18
CA TYR A 199 -4.09 1.12 -3.54
C TYR A 199 -3.38 0.96 -2.20
N PRO A 200 -3.91 1.57 -1.12
CA PRO A 200 -3.25 1.53 0.18
C PRO A 200 -3.43 0.16 0.85
N ILE A 201 -2.38 -0.31 1.53
CA ILE A 201 -2.47 -1.40 2.50
C ILE A 201 -3.21 -0.92 3.75
N GLU A 202 -2.82 0.25 4.27
CA GLU A 202 -3.39 0.86 5.47
C GLU A 202 -4.46 1.87 5.07
N LEU A 203 -5.72 1.54 5.35
CA LEU A 203 -6.86 2.25 4.75
C LEU A 203 -7.22 3.60 5.41
N GLY A 204 -6.49 4.02 6.44
CA GLY A 204 -6.74 5.25 7.21
C GLY A 204 -8.20 5.39 7.69
N LEU A 205 -8.61 6.62 8.02
CA LEU A 205 -9.98 6.91 8.49
C LEU A 205 -11.06 6.65 7.44
N GLY A 206 -10.73 6.83 6.15
CA GLY A 206 -11.69 6.69 5.06
C GLY A 206 -12.01 5.24 4.70
N LYS A 207 -11.24 4.27 5.21
CA LYS A 207 -11.32 2.84 4.87
C LYS A 207 -11.39 2.59 3.35
N ARG A 208 -10.73 3.43 2.56
CA ARG A 208 -10.80 3.39 1.09
C ARG A 208 -9.72 2.47 0.55
N VAL A 209 -10.15 1.35 -0.04
CA VAL A 209 -9.26 0.39 -0.71
C VAL A 209 -8.65 0.92 -2.01
N VAL A 210 -9.19 2.01 -2.56
CA VAL A 210 -8.61 2.79 -3.66
C VAL A 210 -8.80 4.27 -3.38
N GLU A 211 -7.75 5.07 -3.56
CA GLU A 211 -7.77 6.51 -3.35
C GLU A 211 -7.25 7.26 -4.57
N LYS A 212 -7.72 8.49 -4.79
CA LYS A 212 -7.05 9.42 -5.70
C LYS A 212 -5.87 10.06 -4.96
N PRO A 213 -4.66 10.13 -5.55
CA PRO A 213 -3.56 10.87 -4.94
C PRO A 213 -3.90 12.37 -4.95
N ILE A 214 -4.09 12.95 -3.77
CA ILE A 214 -4.38 14.38 -3.56
C ILE A 214 -3.40 15.01 -2.57
N GLY A 215 -3.35 16.34 -2.53
CA GLY A 215 -2.54 17.10 -1.57
C GLY A 215 -1.07 16.68 -1.56
N TYR A 216 -0.53 16.44 -0.35
CA TYR A 216 0.86 16.05 -0.16
C TYR A 216 1.22 14.73 -0.84
N LYS A 217 0.31 13.75 -0.86
CA LYS A 217 0.52 12.45 -1.52
C LYS A 217 0.74 12.63 -3.03
N ARG A 218 -0.07 13.48 -3.67
CA ARG A 218 0.10 13.82 -5.09
C ARG A 218 1.43 14.52 -5.34
N ARG A 219 1.77 15.51 -4.51
CA ARG A 219 3.02 16.28 -4.65
C ARG A 219 4.26 15.40 -4.51
N ASP A 220 4.22 14.44 -3.58
CA ASP A 220 5.32 13.52 -3.33
C ASP A 220 5.53 12.55 -4.50
N ILE A 221 4.46 11.87 -4.95
CA ILE A 221 4.49 10.97 -6.11
C ILE A 221 4.96 11.72 -7.37
N LEU A 222 4.43 12.92 -7.64
CA LEU A 222 4.87 13.73 -8.78
C LEU A 222 6.34 14.12 -8.68
N GLY A 223 6.83 14.42 -7.48
CA GLY A 223 8.26 14.67 -7.25
C GLY A 223 9.12 13.47 -7.64
N ALA A 224 8.74 12.26 -7.19
CA ALA A 224 9.44 11.03 -7.54
C ALA A 224 9.39 10.74 -9.04
N LEU A 225 8.24 10.92 -9.69
CA LEU A 225 8.07 10.76 -11.14
C LEU A 225 8.93 11.74 -11.93
N ASN A 226 8.93 13.02 -11.56
CA ASN A 226 9.75 14.04 -12.21
C ASN A 226 11.25 13.71 -12.07
N LYS A 227 11.69 13.23 -10.89
CA LYS A 227 13.07 12.80 -10.69
C LYS A 227 13.45 11.62 -11.58
N ALA A 228 12.55 10.65 -11.73
CA ALA A 228 12.74 9.52 -12.62
C ALA A 228 12.84 9.94 -14.09
N ILE A 229 11.93 10.82 -14.54
CA ILE A 229 11.92 11.36 -15.90
C ILE A 229 13.19 12.18 -16.19
N GLU A 230 13.62 13.02 -15.25
CA GLU A 230 14.89 13.75 -15.34
C GLU A 230 16.06 12.78 -15.55
N THR A 231 16.08 11.67 -14.79
CA THR A 231 17.15 10.67 -14.89
C THR A 231 17.11 9.93 -16.22
N LEU A 232 15.93 9.50 -16.66
CA LEU A 232 15.71 8.84 -17.95
C LEU A 232 16.12 9.71 -19.14
N ASN A 233 15.89 11.02 -19.04
CA ASN A 233 16.16 11.96 -20.13
C ASN A 233 17.55 12.59 -20.10
N ARG A 234 18.39 12.30 -19.08
CA ARG A 234 19.69 12.96 -18.87
C ARG A 234 20.60 12.92 -20.10
N ASN A 235 20.56 11.82 -20.85
CA ASN A 235 21.41 11.60 -22.03
C ASN A 235 20.60 11.58 -23.35
N ILE A 236 19.33 12.01 -23.34
CA ILE A 236 18.45 12.00 -24.51
C ILE A 236 18.33 13.39 -25.11
N THR A 237 18.93 13.58 -26.28
CA THR A 237 18.93 14.87 -27.00
C THR A 237 17.73 15.04 -27.92
N THR A 238 17.17 13.96 -28.44
CA THR A 238 16.04 13.98 -29.37
C THR A 238 14.70 14.06 -28.64
N ASN A 239 13.89 15.08 -28.92
CA ASN A 239 12.60 15.30 -28.26
C ASN A 239 11.61 14.13 -28.43
N MET A 240 11.64 13.40 -29.54
CA MET A 240 10.78 12.23 -29.77
C MET A 240 11.07 11.05 -28.83
N MET A 241 12.29 10.97 -28.30
CA MET A 241 12.75 9.89 -27.42
C MET A 241 12.69 10.27 -25.95
N LYS A 242 12.31 11.52 -25.62
CA LYS A 242 12.20 11.96 -24.23
C LYS A 242 11.02 11.29 -23.55
N TYR A 243 11.28 10.67 -22.41
CA TYR A 243 10.26 10.15 -21.51
C TYR A 243 9.43 11.30 -20.93
N THR A 244 8.14 11.04 -20.79
CA THR A 244 7.14 11.95 -20.25
C THR A 244 6.30 11.23 -19.20
N LEU A 245 5.37 11.93 -18.56
CA LEU A 245 4.45 11.32 -17.61
C LEU A 245 3.52 10.29 -18.28
N ASP A 246 3.27 10.40 -19.58
CA ASP A 246 2.42 9.44 -20.31
C ASP A 246 3.10 8.08 -20.50
N ASP A 247 4.43 8.04 -20.39
CA ASP A 247 5.20 6.81 -20.47
C ASP A 247 5.20 6.04 -19.13
N PHE A 248 4.81 6.68 -18.03
CA PHE A 248 4.65 6.04 -16.73
C PHE A 248 3.44 5.09 -16.74
N THR A 249 3.67 3.84 -16.34
CA THR A 249 2.61 2.82 -16.29
C THR A 249 2.05 2.67 -14.89
N GLU A 250 2.92 2.42 -13.92
CA GLU A 250 2.58 2.12 -12.54
C GLU A 250 3.80 2.19 -11.62
N GLY A 251 3.57 2.18 -10.31
CA GLY A 251 4.64 2.14 -9.32
C GLY A 251 4.20 1.52 -8.02
N ILE A 252 5.18 1.21 -7.18
CA ILE A 252 4.96 0.84 -5.78
C ILE A 252 5.80 1.75 -4.88
N TYR A 253 5.29 2.10 -3.70
CA TYR A 253 6.03 2.90 -2.72
C TYR A 253 5.79 2.42 -1.29
N ARG A 254 6.77 2.62 -0.43
CA ARG A 254 6.66 2.43 1.02
C ARG A 254 7.40 3.52 1.76
N ASN A 255 6.95 3.83 2.98
CA ASN A 255 7.62 4.79 3.84
C ASN A 255 8.23 4.06 5.03
N GLU A 256 9.55 4.04 5.11
CA GLU A 256 10.28 3.48 6.24
C GLU A 256 10.62 4.62 7.22
N PRO A 257 10.20 4.54 8.50
CA PRO A 257 10.43 5.61 9.47
C PRO A 257 11.91 5.97 9.68
N THR A 258 12.82 5.01 9.48
CA THR A 258 14.25 5.18 9.73
C THR A 258 15.03 5.66 8.51
N THR A 259 14.62 5.26 7.31
CA THR A 259 15.37 5.54 6.07
C THR A 259 14.68 6.49 5.11
N GLY A 260 13.35 6.59 5.16
CA GLY A 260 12.55 7.46 4.31
C GLY A 260 11.71 6.70 3.29
N THR A 261 11.31 7.40 2.22
CA THR A 261 10.33 6.87 1.27
C THR A 261 11.01 6.27 0.05
N GLN A 262 10.65 5.02 -0.28
CA GLN A 262 11.18 4.28 -1.43
C GLN A 262 10.11 4.18 -2.51
N TYR A 263 10.52 4.33 -3.77
CA TYR A 263 9.68 4.25 -4.96
C TYR A 263 10.29 3.30 -5.97
N GLU A 264 9.49 2.38 -6.49
CA GLU A 264 9.81 1.62 -7.69
C GLU A 264 8.81 2.03 -8.79
N LEU A 265 9.33 2.62 -9.85
CA LEU A 265 8.56 3.30 -10.89
C LEU A 265 8.78 2.59 -12.22
N TYR A 266 7.69 2.24 -12.91
CA TYR A 266 7.72 1.48 -14.16
C TYR A 266 7.29 2.39 -15.31
N PHE A 267 8.11 2.41 -16.37
CA PHE A 267 7.89 3.19 -17.58
C PHE A 267 7.88 2.28 -18.79
N ARG A 268 7.07 2.60 -19.79
CA ARG A 268 7.15 1.95 -21.11
C ARG A 268 8.48 2.31 -21.75
N THR A 269 9.27 1.31 -22.14
CA THR A 269 10.56 1.56 -22.79
C THR A 269 10.34 2.19 -24.17
N LYS A 270 10.99 3.33 -24.42
CA LYS A 270 11.05 3.95 -25.76
C LYS A 270 12.17 3.29 -26.57
N GLU A 271 11.84 2.83 -27.77
CA GLU A 271 12.79 2.15 -28.65
C GLU A 271 13.47 3.12 -29.62
N VAL A 272 14.76 2.91 -29.82
CA VAL A 272 15.55 3.55 -30.87
C VAL A 272 15.34 2.72 -32.16
N ASN A 273 14.29 3.03 -32.92
CA ASN A 273 13.98 2.59 -34.29
C ASN A 273 14.54 1.23 -34.79
N LYS A 274 13.65 0.28 -35.07
CA LYS A 274 13.71 -0.47 -36.35
C LYS A 274 12.36 -0.33 -37.05
N SER A 275 12.40 0.31 -38.22
CA SER A 275 11.32 0.55 -39.19
C SER A 275 10.06 1.30 -38.70
N ALA A 276 10.00 2.58 -39.08
CA ALA A 276 8.76 3.28 -39.33
C ALA A 276 7.99 2.56 -40.46
N SER A 277 7.15 1.58 -40.11
CA SER A 277 6.16 1.00 -41.01
C SER A 277 5.04 0.32 -40.21
N SER A 278 4.23 1.12 -39.53
CA SER A 278 2.81 0.82 -39.34
C SER A 278 2.08 2.10 -38.94
N SER A 279 1.63 2.81 -39.97
CA SER A 279 0.43 3.64 -39.90
C SER A 279 -0.73 2.80 -39.35
N GLY A 280 -1.21 3.14 -38.15
CA GLY A 280 -2.39 2.51 -37.57
C GLY A 280 -2.44 2.70 -36.06
N GLN A 281 -3.26 3.65 -35.61
CA GLN A 281 -3.72 3.76 -34.24
C GLN A 281 -4.40 2.46 -33.79
N HIS A 282 -3.63 1.54 -33.25
CA HIS A 282 -4.14 0.51 -32.36
C HIS A 282 -3.20 0.44 -31.15
N HIS A 283 -3.72 0.82 -29.98
CA HIS A 283 -3.04 0.71 -28.69
C HIS A 283 -2.80 -0.77 -28.35
N ASP A 284 -1.80 -1.38 -28.96
CA ASP A 284 -1.37 -2.72 -28.58
C ASP A 284 -0.52 -2.62 -27.30
N HIS A 285 -1.18 -2.74 -26.15
CA HIS A 285 -0.56 -2.59 -24.84
C HIS A 285 0.49 -3.68 -24.51
N GLY A 286 0.64 -4.72 -25.35
CA GLY A 286 1.46 -5.90 -25.06
C GLY A 286 2.91 -5.88 -25.53
N ASN A 287 3.27 -5.10 -26.56
CA ASN A 287 4.53 -5.35 -27.28
C ASN A 287 5.74 -4.49 -26.89
N HIS A 288 5.59 -3.62 -25.88
CA HIS A 288 6.66 -2.72 -25.44
C HIS A 288 7.42 -3.28 -24.23
N GLY A 289 8.73 -3.04 -24.16
CA GLY A 289 9.53 -3.30 -22.97
C GLY A 289 9.14 -2.41 -21.79
N THR A 290 9.65 -2.71 -20.60
CA THR A 290 9.41 -1.88 -19.40
C THR A 290 10.74 -1.50 -18.75
N THR A 291 10.93 -0.23 -18.44
CA THR A 291 12.09 0.28 -17.70
C THR A 291 11.66 0.63 -16.28
N LYS A 292 12.31 0.01 -15.30
CA LYS A 292 12.11 0.27 -13.87
C LYS A 292 13.18 1.22 -13.35
N LEU A 293 12.75 2.22 -12.59
CA LEU A 293 13.62 3.10 -11.81
C LEU A 293 13.30 2.94 -10.33
N ILE A 294 14.34 2.81 -9.52
CA ILE A 294 14.26 2.87 -8.07
C ILE A 294 14.69 4.28 -7.65
N VAL A 295 13.77 5.02 -7.05
CA VAL A 295 13.98 6.38 -6.54
C VAL A 295 13.73 6.36 -5.04
N MET A 296 14.56 7.06 -4.27
CA MET A 296 14.42 7.15 -2.82
C MET A 296 14.42 8.61 -2.36
N ARG A 297 13.59 8.92 -1.37
CA ARG A 297 13.62 10.16 -0.59
C ARG A 297 14.19 9.83 0.80
N PRO A 298 15.52 9.90 1.01
CA PRO A 298 16.14 9.48 2.27
C PRO A 298 16.07 10.58 3.34
N PHE A 299 14.87 11.08 3.63
CA PHE A 299 14.64 12.33 4.39
C PHE A 299 15.46 13.53 3.89
N ALA A 300 15.85 13.47 2.62
CA ALA A 300 16.63 14.44 1.88
C ALA A 300 16.07 14.52 0.44
N PRO A 301 16.63 15.36 -0.45
CA PRO A 301 16.21 15.42 -1.84
C PRO A 301 16.24 14.04 -2.52
N LEU A 302 15.29 13.82 -3.44
CA LEU A 302 15.13 12.55 -4.15
C LEU A 302 16.41 12.13 -4.88
N GLN A 303 16.81 10.88 -4.68
CA GLN A 303 17.96 10.25 -5.31
C GLN A 303 17.50 9.10 -6.19
N THR A 304 18.08 8.98 -7.39
CA THR A 304 17.90 7.80 -8.22
C THR A 304 18.95 6.76 -7.85
N ILE A 305 18.51 5.57 -7.47
CA ILE A 305 19.36 4.53 -6.90
C ILE A 305 19.74 3.48 -7.96
N GLN A 306 18.75 3.04 -8.73
CA GLN A 306 18.95 1.97 -9.71
C GLN A 306 18.01 2.14 -10.90
N MET A 307 18.47 1.70 -12.07
CA MET A 307 17.66 1.54 -13.28
C MET A 307 17.82 0.10 -13.78
N GLU A 308 16.70 -0.56 -14.12
CA GLU A 308 16.65 -1.93 -14.63
C GLU A 308 15.71 -1.97 -15.84
N ALA A 309 16.16 -2.56 -16.94
CA ALA A 309 15.32 -2.75 -18.13
C ALA A 309 14.78 -4.19 -18.13
N PHE A 310 13.48 -4.33 -18.40
CA PHE A 310 12.81 -5.61 -18.55
C PHE A 310 12.55 -5.91 -20.02
N PRO A 311 12.70 -7.19 -20.42
CA PRO A 311 12.55 -7.62 -21.80
C PRO A 311 11.14 -7.40 -22.35
N LYS A 312 11.04 -7.38 -23.69
CA LYS A 312 9.75 -7.36 -24.39
C LYS A 312 9.03 -8.71 -24.25
N GLN A 313 7.77 -8.76 -24.70
CA GLN A 313 6.90 -9.92 -24.51
C GLN A 313 7.49 -11.26 -24.97
N GLN A 314 8.22 -11.30 -26.09
CA GLN A 314 8.81 -12.53 -26.64
C GLN A 314 9.97 -13.09 -25.81
N GLU A 315 10.58 -12.25 -24.97
CA GLU A 315 11.75 -12.55 -24.15
C GLU A 315 11.40 -12.69 -22.65
N LYS A 316 10.11 -12.62 -22.29
CA LYS A 316 9.69 -12.74 -20.88
C LYS A 316 10.11 -14.10 -20.30
N GLU A 317 10.57 -14.08 -19.04
CA GLU A 317 10.84 -15.30 -18.30
C GLU A 317 9.56 -16.14 -18.18
N LEU A 318 9.70 -17.46 -18.26
CA LEU A 318 8.60 -18.39 -18.22
C LEU A 318 8.12 -18.55 -16.77
N ILE A 319 6.82 -18.38 -16.51
CA ILE A 319 6.24 -18.60 -15.17
C ILE A 319 5.65 -20.01 -15.12
N HIS A 320 6.05 -20.79 -14.13
CA HIS A 320 5.47 -22.09 -13.82
C HIS A 320 4.45 -21.94 -12.70
N ILE A 321 3.18 -22.02 -13.09
CA ILE A 321 2.02 -21.93 -12.21
C ILE A 321 1.76 -23.31 -11.64
N ILE A 322 1.80 -23.43 -10.32
CA ILE A 322 1.50 -24.66 -9.60
C ILE A 322 0.12 -24.49 -8.95
N LEU A 323 -0.81 -25.36 -9.30
CA LEU A 323 -2.19 -25.32 -8.84
C LEU A 323 -2.55 -26.62 -8.09
N PRO A 324 -2.69 -26.57 -6.76
CA PRO A 324 -3.27 -27.66 -5.97
C PRO A 324 -4.77 -27.80 -6.28
N LEU A 325 -5.25 -29.03 -6.46
CA LEU A 325 -6.67 -29.31 -6.70
C LEU A 325 -7.12 -30.61 -6.03
N SER A 326 -8.33 -30.61 -5.49
CA SER A 326 -9.06 -31.80 -5.05
C SER A 326 -10.55 -31.53 -5.19
N GLY A 327 -11.26 -32.40 -5.90
CA GLY A 327 -12.64 -32.14 -6.33
C GLY A 327 -12.76 -30.79 -7.06
N ARG A 328 -13.81 -30.02 -6.74
CA ARG A 328 -14.03 -28.63 -7.21
C ARG A 328 -13.85 -28.42 -8.71
N THR A 329 -14.25 -29.41 -9.50
CA THR A 329 -14.08 -29.46 -10.95
C THR A 329 -14.80 -28.32 -11.66
N SER A 330 -15.96 -27.88 -11.15
CA SER A 330 -16.67 -26.70 -11.64
C SER A 330 -15.88 -25.40 -11.46
N THR A 331 -15.26 -25.19 -10.29
CA THR A 331 -14.38 -24.05 -10.06
C THR A 331 -13.13 -24.13 -10.95
N PHE A 332 -12.57 -25.34 -11.11
CA PHE A 332 -11.44 -25.56 -12.01
C PHE A 332 -11.79 -25.28 -13.48
N GLN A 333 -12.99 -25.62 -13.92
CA GLN A 333 -13.51 -25.27 -15.24
C GLN A 333 -13.49 -23.74 -15.44
N SER A 334 -14.09 -23.00 -14.51
CA SER A 334 -14.11 -21.54 -14.53
C SER A 334 -12.71 -20.91 -14.43
N PHE A 335 -11.76 -21.55 -13.74
CA PHE A 335 -10.36 -21.15 -13.71
C PHE A 335 -9.73 -21.33 -15.10
N MET A 336 -9.89 -22.51 -15.71
CA MET A 336 -9.30 -22.83 -17.01
C MET A 336 -9.81 -21.92 -18.13
N ASP A 337 -11.09 -21.54 -18.11
CA ASP A 337 -11.64 -20.60 -19.10
C ASP A 337 -10.99 -19.21 -19.01
N LYS A 338 -10.68 -18.75 -17.80
CA LYS A 338 -9.95 -17.49 -17.57
C LYS A 338 -8.46 -17.66 -17.92
N TYR A 339 -7.86 -18.78 -17.54
CA TYR A 339 -6.46 -19.13 -17.83
C TYR A 339 -6.18 -19.12 -19.34
N VAL A 340 -7.08 -19.69 -20.16
CA VAL A 340 -6.95 -19.66 -21.62
C VAL A 340 -6.92 -18.22 -22.14
N LYS A 341 -7.86 -17.38 -21.70
CA LYS A 341 -7.99 -16.00 -22.19
C LYS A 341 -6.80 -15.12 -21.76
N ILE A 342 -6.36 -15.24 -20.51
CA ILE A 342 -5.37 -14.33 -19.92
C ILE A 342 -3.95 -14.88 -20.06
N ALA A 343 -3.75 -16.13 -19.68
CA ALA A 343 -2.41 -16.71 -19.58
C ALA A 343 -1.95 -17.27 -20.93
N LEU A 344 -2.75 -18.11 -21.59
CA LEU A 344 -2.35 -18.74 -22.85
C LEU A 344 -2.45 -17.82 -24.06
N LYS A 345 -3.53 -17.02 -24.18
CA LYS A 345 -3.73 -16.12 -25.33
C LYS A 345 -3.00 -14.79 -25.20
N HIS A 346 -3.07 -14.16 -24.02
CA HIS A 346 -2.51 -12.82 -23.84
C HIS A 346 -1.06 -12.83 -23.38
N ASP A 347 -0.68 -13.56 -22.30
CA ASP A 347 0.71 -13.58 -21.83
C ASP A 347 1.63 -14.51 -22.65
N LYS A 348 1.16 -15.73 -22.96
CA LYS A 348 1.84 -16.79 -23.74
C LYS A 348 3.10 -17.39 -23.10
N ARG A 349 3.60 -16.86 -21.98
CA ARG A 349 4.85 -17.26 -21.32
C ARG A 349 4.58 -17.87 -19.95
N VAL A 350 3.68 -18.85 -19.95
CA VAL A 350 3.20 -19.56 -18.76
C VAL A 350 3.13 -21.06 -18.99
N HIS A 351 3.45 -21.83 -17.96
CA HIS A 351 3.18 -23.26 -17.84
C HIS A 351 2.27 -23.50 -16.64
N LEU A 352 1.27 -24.37 -16.77
CA LEU A 352 0.41 -24.77 -15.66
C LEU A 352 0.66 -26.23 -15.33
N THR A 353 0.93 -26.51 -14.05
CA THR A 353 0.98 -27.86 -13.50
C THR A 353 -0.08 -27.98 -12.41
N VAL A 354 -1.10 -28.79 -12.68
CA VAL A 354 -2.17 -29.12 -11.75
C VAL A 354 -1.74 -30.33 -10.94
N ILE A 355 -1.70 -30.19 -9.62
CA ILE A 355 -1.43 -31.29 -8.69
C ILE A 355 -2.76 -31.72 -8.10
N TYR A 356 -3.30 -32.83 -8.61
CA TYR A 356 -4.62 -33.34 -8.25
C TYR A 356 -4.53 -34.37 -7.11
N PHE A 357 -5.38 -34.25 -6.10
CA PHE A 357 -5.47 -35.18 -4.98
C PHE A 357 -6.80 -35.93 -4.97
N GLY A 358 -6.71 -37.26 -4.84
CA GLY A 358 -7.84 -38.18 -4.77
C GLY A 358 -8.37 -38.60 -6.16
N GLU A 359 -9.31 -39.54 -6.15
CA GLU A 359 -9.94 -40.09 -7.37
C GLU A 359 -11.22 -39.34 -7.76
N GLU A 360 -11.96 -38.83 -6.77
CA GLU A 360 -13.20 -38.08 -7.01
C GLU A 360 -12.92 -36.85 -7.88
N GLY A 361 -13.63 -36.72 -9.02
CA GLY A 361 -13.48 -35.61 -9.96
C GLY A 361 -12.23 -35.66 -10.86
N LEU A 362 -11.31 -36.62 -10.68
CA LEU A 362 -10.06 -36.69 -11.44
C LEU A 362 -10.31 -36.86 -12.95
N SER A 363 -11.27 -37.72 -13.32
CA SER A 363 -11.66 -37.93 -14.73
C SER A 363 -12.18 -36.65 -15.37
N GLU A 364 -12.99 -35.88 -14.64
CA GLU A 364 -13.51 -34.60 -15.11
C GLU A 364 -12.39 -33.56 -15.25
N ALA A 365 -11.49 -33.44 -14.27
CA ALA A 365 -10.33 -32.55 -14.36
C ALA A 365 -9.44 -32.87 -15.57
N ARG A 366 -9.22 -34.17 -15.86
CA ARG A 366 -8.52 -34.62 -17.07
C ARG A 366 -9.27 -34.22 -18.34
N SER A 367 -10.59 -34.40 -18.38
CA SER A 367 -11.44 -34.00 -19.51
C SER A 367 -11.36 -32.48 -19.78
N ILE A 368 -11.42 -31.66 -18.72
CA ILE A 368 -11.28 -30.20 -18.81
C ILE A 368 -9.93 -29.82 -19.45
N MET A 369 -8.83 -30.40 -18.98
CA MET A 369 -7.50 -30.13 -19.54
C MET A 369 -7.37 -30.62 -20.99
N SER A 370 -7.84 -31.83 -21.29
CA SER A 370 -7.84 -32.39 -22.65
C SER A 370 -8.63 -31.53 -23.63
N ARG A 371 -9.77 -30.96 -23.20
CA ARG A 371 -10.56 -30.04 -24.02
C ARG A 371 -9.79 -28.76 -24.33
N VAL A 372 -9.05 -28.21 -23.37
CA VAL A 372 -8.20 -27.03 -23.62
C VAL A 372 -7.06 -27.35 -24.58
N ILE A 373 -6.44 -28.52 -24.45
CA ILE A 373 -5.36 -28.99 -25.35
C ILE A 373 -5.90 -29.25 -26.77
N GLY A 374 -7.08 -29.85 -26.90
CA GLY A 374 -7.70 -30.15 -28.20
C GLY A 374 -8.36 -28.96 -28.88
N MET A 375 -8.65 -27.88 -28.16
CA MET A 375 -9.28 -26.68 -28.70
C MET A 375 -8.31 -25.89 -29.59
N LYS A 376 -8.65 -25.76 -30.87
CA LYS A 376 -7.89 -24.94 -31.83
C LYS A 376 -7.76 -23.50 -31.30
N ASN A 377 -6.57 -22.92 -31.42
CA ASN A 377 -6.24 -21.55 -30.99
C ASN A 377 -6.38 -21.28 -29.48
N SER A 378 -6.39 -22.30 -28.63
CA SER A 378 -6.34 -22.12 -27.17
C SER A 378 -4.96 -21.65 -26.70
N GLY A 379 -3.89 -22.06 -27.41
CA GLY A 379 -2.50 -21.90 -26.99
C GLY A 379 -2.03 -22.99 -25.99
N GLY A 380 -2.91 -23.90 -25.58
CA GLY A 380 -2.60 -25.02 -24.68
C GLY A 380 -2.12 -26.24 -25.44
N ASN A 381 -1.13 -26.94 -24.91
CA ASN A 381 -0.60 -28.19 -25.43
C ASN A 381 -0.02 -29.04 -24.30
N SER A 382 0.42 -30.27 -24.60
CA SER A 382 0.96 -31.19 -23.60
C SER A 382 2.30 -30.76 -22.98
N SER A 383 2.98 -29.73 -23.52
CA SER A 383 4.24 -29.24 -22.95
C SER A 383 4.03 -28.13 -21.93
N ASN A 384 3.00 -27.28 -22.11
CA ASN A 384 2.67 -26.18 -21.20
C ASN A 384 1.53 -26.47 -20.22
N LEU A 385 0.80 -27.58 -20.37
CA LEU A 385 -0.25 -28.03 -19.47
C LEU A 385 0.06 -29.44 -18.96
N LYS A 386 0.23 -29.60 -17.64
CA LYS A 386 0.52 -30.89 -17.00
C LYS A 386 -0.45 -31.15 -15.85
N LEU A 387 -0.87 -32.41 -15.70
CA LEU A 387 -1.65 -32.90 -14.55
C LEU A 387 -0.88 -34.02 -13.87
N LEU A 388 -0.59 -33.86 -12.58
CA LEU A 388 0.02 -34.87 -11.73
C LEU A 388 -1.00 -35.29 -10.69
N ALA A 389 -1.48 -36.54 -10.77
CA ALA A 389 -2.44 -37.09 -9.82
C ALA A 389 -1.72 -37.80 -8.67
N LEU A 390 -2.18 -37.56 -7.45
CA LEU A 390 -1.71 -38.17 -6.21
C LEU A 390 -2.91 -38.84 -5.54
N ASN A 391 -2.82 -40.14 -5.30
CA ASN A 391 -3.86 -40.90 -4.60
C ASN A 391 -3.65 -40.78 -3.08
N GLU A 392 -3.87 -39.58 -2.55
CA GLU A 392 -3.71 -39.25 -1.14
C GLU A 392 -4.76 -38.21 -0.72
N THR A 393 -4.93 -38.01 0.60
CA THR A 393 -5.72 -36.91 1.14
C THR A 393 -5.09 -35.56 0.79
N PHE A 394 -5.93 -34.59 0.44
CA PHE A 394 -5.46 -33.26 0.03
C PHE A 394 -4.61 -32.57 1.10
N SER A 395 -3.40 -32.15 0.71
CA SER A 395 -2.56 -31.22 1.47
C SER A 395 -2.02 -30.15 0.53
N ARG A 396 -2.34 -28.89 0.82
CA ARG A 396 -1.92 -27.76 -0.01
C ARG A 396 -0.39 -27.62 -0.03
N ALA A 397 0.24 -27.71 1.15
CA ALA A 397 1.70 -27.65 1.29
C ALA A 397 2.40 -28.73 0.45
N LYS A 398 1.92 -29.98 0.55
CA LYS A 398 2.47 -31.11 -0.20
C LYS A 398 2.28 -30.93 -1.71
N ALA A 399 1.10 -30.47 -2.14
CA ALA A 399 0.82 -30.19 -3.54
C ALA A 399 1.82 -29.18 -4.12
N LEU A 400 2.00 -28.04 -3.45
CA LEU A 400 2.88 -26.96 -3.90
C LEU A 400 4.35 -27.40 -3.91
N ARG A 401 4.79 -28.18 -2.92
CA ARG A 401 6.14 -28.76 -2.89
C ARG A 401 6.36 -29.74 -4.04
N VAL A 402 5.46 -30.71 -4.21
CA VAL A 402 5.53 -31.71 -5.29
C VAL A 402 5.54 -31.01 -6.65
N GLY A 403 4.74 -29.95 -6.83
CA GLY A 403 4.82 -29.11 -8.02
C GLY A 403 6.21 -28.47 -8.19
N ALA A 404 6.73 -27.81 -7.16
CA ALA A 404 8.03 -27.15 -7.23
C ALA A 404 9.20 -28.12 -7.53
N GLU A 405 9.09 -29.38 -7.09
CA GLU A 405 10.11 -30.41 -7.31
C GLU A 405 9.93 -31.19 -8.63
N LYS A 406 8.71 -31.62 -8.96
CA LYS A 406 8.42 -32.56 -10.06
C LYS A 406 8.10 -31.91 -11.39
N VAL A 407 7.88 -30.59 -11.44
CA VAL A 407 7.67 -29.85 -12.69
C VAL A 407 8.77 -30.12 -13.75
N TRP A 408 9.93 -30.65 -13.33
CA TRP A 408 11.15 -30.79 -14.12
C TRP A 408 11.72 -32.22 -14.32
N SER A 409 11.00 -33.31 -14.00
CA SER A 409 11.58 -34.66 -14.14
C SER A 409 11.85 -35.12 -15.60
N SER A 410 11.53 -34.31 -16.62
CA SER A 410 11.81 -34.58 -18.03
C SER A 410 13.00 -33.75 -18.58
N ASN A 411 14.21 -34.14 -18.19
CA ASN A 411 15.47 -34.22 -18.96
C ASN A 411 16.05 -33.10 -19.88
N VAL A 412 15.68 -31.81 -19.83
CA VAL A 412 16.31 -30.83 -20.77
C VAL A 412 17.08 -29.64 -20.16
N ASN A 413 16.98 -29.35 -18.85
CA ASN A 413 17.72 -28.21 -18.24
C ASN A 413 17.63 -28.24 -16.70
N LYS A 414 18.21 -29.26 -16.04
CA LYS A 414 18.25 -29.29 -14.55
C LYS A 414 18.98 -28.06 -13.96
N ASP A 415 19.79 -27.38 -14.77
CA ASP A 415 20.65 -26.27 -14.36
C ASP A 415 20.00 -24.88 -14.50
N LYS A 416 18.83 -24.77 -15.17
CA LYS A 416 18.14 -23.48 -15.27
C LYS A 416 17.11 -23.35 -14.14
N ASP A 417 17.31 -22.32 -13.30
CA ASP A 417 16.35 -21.97 -12.26
C ASP A 417 15.03 -21.45 -12.85
N VAL A 418 13.93 -21.65 -12.13
CA VAL A 418 12.57 -21.46 -12.64
C VAL A 418 11.77 -20.54 -11.73
N LEU A 419 11.05 -19.60 -12.35
CA LEU A 419 10.10 -18.74 -11.65
C LEU A 419 8.78 -19.50 -11.43
N LEU A 420 8.44 -19.73 -10.16
CA LEU A 420 7.21 -20.39 -9.73
C LEU A 420 6.17 -19.35 -9.35
N PHE A 421 4.90 -19.61 -9.68
CA PHE A 421 3.75 -18.92 -9.10
C PHE A 421 2.86 -19.95 -8.40
N MET A 422 2.74 -19.84 -7.08
CA MET A 422 1.84 -20.66 -6.27
C MET A 422 0.44 -20.07 -6.31
N CYS A 423 -0.53 -20.82 -6.84
CA CYS A 423 -1.85 -20.31 -7.17
C CYS A 423 -2.95 -21.26 -6.70
N ASP A 424 -4.00 -20.71 -6.09
CA ASP A 424 -5.21 -21.47 -5.76
C ASP A 424 -6.21 -21.42 -6.92
N VAL A 425 -7.16 -22.36 -6.96
CA VAL A 425 -8.17 -22.46 -8.02
C VAL A 425 -9.17 -21.28 -8.02
N ASP A 426 -9.37 -20.63 -6.87
CA ASP A 426 -10.25 -19.46 -6.71
C ASP A 426 -9.58 -18.12 -7.04
N ILE A 427 -8.35 -18.16 -7.54
CA ILE A 427 -7.62 -16.95 -7.92
C ILE A 427 -7.92 -16.58 -9.36
N VAL A 428 -8.23 -15.30 -9.57
CA VAL A 428 -8.27 -14.68 -10.88
C VAL A 428 -7.14 -13.67 -10.97
N PHE A 429 -6.28 -13.82 -11.96
CA PHE A 429 -5.16 -12.91 -12.19
C PHE A 429 -5.16 -12.37 -13.61
N SER A 430 -4.56 -11.20 -13.79
CA SER A 430 -4.38 -10.52 -15.08
C SER A 430 -2.98 -10.78 -15.68
N ALA A 431 -2.79 -10.49 -16.97
CA ALA A 431 -1.46 -10.53 -17.56
C ALA A 431 -0.50 -9.50 -16.91
N LYS A 432 -1.01 -8.37 -16.44
CA LYS A 432 -0.20 -7.37 -15.71
C LYS A 432 0.30 -7.90 -14.37
N PHE A 433 -0.48 -8.76 -13.70
CA PHE A 433 -0.01 -9.44 -12.49
C PHE A 433 1.18 -10.37 -12.82
N LEU A 434 1.11 -11.13 -13.92
CA LEU A 434 2.22 -11.98 -14.35
C LEU A 434 3.49 -11.17 -14.67
N ASP A 435 3.34 -9.95 -15.16
CA ASP A 435 4.47 -9.04 -15.34
C ASP A 435 5.06 -8.56 -14.02
N ARG A 436 4.23 -8.18 -13.05
CA ARG A 436 4.68 -7.84 -11.68
C ARG A 436 5.37 -9.01 -10.99
N CYS A 437 4.87 -10.22 -11.19
CA CYS A 437 5.51 -11.45 -10.74
C CYS A 437 6.97 -11.49 -11.23
N ARG A 438 7.22 -11.30 -12.54
CA ARG A 438 8.58 -11.26 -13.11
C ARG A 438 9.42 -10.10 -12.60
N TRP A 439 8.85 -8.89 -12.52
CA TRP A 439 9.58 -7.68 -12.13
C TRP A 439 10.05 -7.69 -10.68
N ASN A 440 9.29 -8.36 -9.81
CA ASN A 440 9.47 -8.34 -8.37
C ASN A 440 10.11 -9.62 -7.82
N THR A 441 10.51 -10.55 -8.69
CA THR A 441 11.27 -11.75 -8.33
C THR A 441 12.63 -11.79 -8.99
N LYS A 442 13.65 -12.25 -8.27
CA LYS A 442 14.99 -12.47 -8.82
C LYS A 442 15.72 -13.51 -7.97
N PRO A 443 16.37 -14.53 -8.58
CA PRO A 443 17.01 -15.61 -7.82
C PRO A 443 17.98 -15.05 -6.80
N ASN A 444 17.95 -15.58 -5.58
CA ASN A 444 18.82 -15.24 -4.46
C ASN A 444 18.77 -13.74 -4.07
N ARG A 445 17.73 -13.01 -4.47
CA ARG A 445 17.65 -11.56 -4.26
C ARG A 445 16.26 -11.08 -3.84
N LYS A 446 15.20 -11.48 -4.55
CA LYS A 446 13.84 -10.97 -4.32
C LYS A 446 12.79 -12.05 -4.48
N VAL A 447 11.83 -12.05 -3.56
CA VAL A 447 10.59 -12.84 -3.62
C VAL A 447 9.37 -11.91 -3.63
N TYR A 448 8.31 -12.25 -4.37
CA TYR A 448 7.13 -11.40 -4.49
C TYR A 448 5.90 -12.04 -3.83
N TYR A 449 5.37 -11.36 -2.83
CA TYR A 449 4.14 -11.72 -2.10
C TYR A 449 3.05 -10.68 -2.39
N PRO A 450 2.26 -10.85 -3.46
CA PRO A 450 1.15 -9.96 -3.76
C PRO A 450 0.10 -9.97 -2.63
N VAL A 451 -0.41 -8.80 -2.29
CA VAL A 451 -1.59 -8.65 -1.43
C VAL A 451 -2.82 -8.66 -2.32
N VAL A 452 -3.57 -9.75 -2.20
CA VAL A 452 -4.68 -10.10 -3.09
C VAL A 452 -5.95 -9.35 -2.69
N PHE A 453 -6.71 -8.87 -3.68
CA PHE A 453 -8.02 -8.30 -3.42
C PHE A 453 -9.05 -9.42 -3.24
N SER A 454 -9.61 -9.55 -2.04
CA SER A 454 -10.59 -10.60 -1.74
C SER A 454 -12.00 -10.06 -1.88
N LEU A 455 -12.78 -10.71 -2.73
CA LEU A 455 -14.18 -10.35 -2.94
C LEU A 455 -15.03 -10.82 -1.75
N TYR A 456 -16.07 -10.02 -1.49
CA TYR A 456 -17.13 -10.36 -0.55
C TYR A 456 -18.13 -11.34 -1.16
N ASN A 457 -19.03 -11.87 -0.32
CA ASN A 457 -20.12 -12.72 -0.75
C ASN A 457 -21.03 -11.95 -1.73
N PRO A 458 -21.09 -12.34 -3.01
CA PRO A 458 -21.88 -11.61 -4.00
C PRO A 458 -23.38 -11.66 -3.65
N HIS A 459 -23.85 -12.75 -3.05
CA HIS A 459 -25.24 -12.88 -2.64
C HIS A 459 -25.60 -11.95 -1.47
N VAL A 460 -24.63 -11.41 -0.74
CA VAL A 460 -24.87 -10.37 0.26
C VAL A 460 -24.73 -8.98 -0.37
N VAL A 461 -23.63 -8.74 -1.08
CA VAL A 461 -23.28 -7.42 -1.64
C VAL A 461 -24.35 -6.90 -2.61
N TYR A 462 -24.83 -7.74 -3.53
CA TYR A 462 -25.75 -7.31 -4.57
C TYR A 462 -27.21 -7.30 -4.10
N THR A 463 -27.63 -8.31 -3.33
CA THR A 463 -29.03 -8.41 -2.86
C THR A 463 -29.38 -7.31 -1.86
N LEU A 464 -28.43 -6.85 -1.03
CA LEU A 464 -28.60 -5.66 -0.17
C LEU A 464 -28.90 -4.38 -0.95
N GLN A 465 -28.53 -4.35 -2.24
CA GLN A 465 -28.79 -3.22 -3.14
C GLN A 465 -30.01 -3.46 -4.05
N GLY A 466 -30.75 -4.56 -3.85
CA GLY A 466 -31.84 -4.97 -4.74
C GLY A 466 -31.37 -5.33 -6.15
N LYS A 467 -30.11 -5.75 -6.32
CA LYS A 467 -29.52 -6.12 -7.61
C LYS A 467 -29.32 -7.62 -7.72
N GLU A 468 -29.44 -8.14 -8.94
CA GLU A 468 -29.02 -9.50 -9.25
C GLU A 468 -27.50 -9.64 -9.17
N VAL A 469 -27.04 -10.87 -8.88
CA VAL A 469 -25.61 -11.18 -8.86
C VAL A 469 -25.09 -11.21 -10.30
N PRO A 470 -24.15 -10.32 -10.67
CA PRO A 470 -23.61 -10.29 -12.03
C PRO A 470 -22.63 -11.45 -12.26
N PRO A 471 -22.25 -11.74 -13.51
CA PRO A 471 -21.21 -12.72 -13.81
C PRO A 471 -19.88 -12.43 -13.10
N GLU A 472 -19.09 -13.47 -12.79
CA GLU A 472 -17.83 -13.33 -12.02
C GLU A 472 -16.86 -12.27 -12.57
N THR A 473 -16.78 -12.11 -13.90
CA THR A 473 -15.91 -11.11 -14.53
C THR A 473 -16.27 -9.68 -14.16
N ASP A 474 -17.55 -9.41 -13.97
CA ASP A 474 -18.09 -8.09 -13.68
C ASP A 474 -18.03 -7.80 -12.17
N GLN A 475 -17.81 -8.84 -11.36
CA GLN A 475 -17.56 -8.73 -9.92
C GLN A 475 -16.11 -8.30 -9.60
N LEU A 476 -15.18 -8.33 -10.57
CA LEU A 476 -13.75 -7.99 -10.41
C LEU A 476 -13.50 -6.48 -10.25
N LEU A 477 -14.29 -5.82 -9.40
CA LEU A 477 -14.21 -4.42 -9.06
C LEU A 477 -13.48 -4.24 -7.74
N ILE A 478 -12.51 -3.32 -7.70
CA ILE A 478 -11.83 -2.93 -6.47
C ILE A 478 -12.58 -1.75 -5.85
N SER A 479 -13.37 -2.02 -4.82
CA SER A 479 -14.11 -1.00 -4.07
C SER A 479 -14.34 -1.46 -2.63
N LYS A 480 -14.61 -0.52 -1.72
CA LYS A 480 -14.87 -0.83 -0.31
C LYS A 480 -16.09 -1.73 -0.09
N ASP A 481 -16.99 -1.79 -1.08
CA ASP A 481 -18.27 -2.50 -0.99
C ASP A 481 -18.22 -3.86 -1.72
N SER A 482 -17.17 -4.11 -2.51
CA SER A 482 -16.97 -5.36 -3.26
C SER A 482 -15.92 -6.27 -2.62
N GLY A 483 -15.02 -5.73 -1.80
CA GLY A 483 -13.99 -6.53 -1.15
C GLY A 483 -12.98 -5.72 -0.34
N PHE A 484 -11.86 -6.36 -0.02
CA PHE A 484 -10.77 -5.79 0.77
C PHE A 484 -9.40 -6.35 0.37
N TRP A 485 -8.34 -5.61 0.68
CA TRP A 485 -6.97 -6.11 0.54
C TRP A 485 -6.67 -7.13 1.64
N ARG A 486 -6.40 -8.38 1.26
CA ARG A 486 -6.10 -9.47 2.20
C ARG A 486 -4.64 -9.41 2.65
N ASP A 487 -4.34 -8.48 3.55
CA ASP A 487 -3.01 -8.24 4.12
C ASP A 487 -2.50 -9.35 5.06
N PHE A 488 -3.37 -10.27 5.49
CA PHE A 488 -3.04 -11.45 6.29
C PHE A 488 -2.85 -12.75 5.48
N GLY A 489 -2.99 -12.71 4.15
CA GLY A 489 -2.83 -13.88 3.28
C GLY A 489 -1.44 -13.96 2.65
N TYR A 490 -0.83 -15.15 2.63
CA TYR A 490 0.50 -15.38 2.05
C TYR A 490 0.54 -16.54 1.03
N GLY A 491 -0.60 -17.18 0.77
CA GLY A 491 -0.70 -18.35 -0.09
C GLY A 491 -0.34 -18.12 -1.56
N MET A 492 -0.48 -16.90 -2.07
CA MET A 492 -0.11 -16.54 -3.44
C MET A 492 1.26 -15.89 -3.43
N THR A 493 2.25 -16.53 -4.05
CA THR A 493 3.63 -16.04 -4.08
C THR A 493 4.29 -16.36 -5.41
N CYS A 494 5.12 -15.44 -5.87
CA CYS A 494 6.03 -15.63 -6.97
C CYS A 494 7.46 -15.75 -6.43
N GLN A 495 8.14 -16.85 -6.76
CA GLN A 495 9.46 -17.13 -6.21
C GLN A 495 10.25 -18.06 -7.11
N TYR A 496 11.57 -17.94 -7.09
CA TYR A 496 12.41 -18.89 -7.79
C TYR A 496 12.50 -20.22 -7.05
N ARG A 497 12.57 -21.31 -7.79
CA ARG A 497 12.70 -22.67 -7.24
C ARG A 497 13.93 -22.78 -6.36
N SER A 498 15.08 -22.24 -6.79
CA SER A 498 16.30 -22.26 -5.99
C SER A 498 16.10 -21.61 -4.62
N ASP A 499 15.42 -20.46 -4.58
CA ASP A 499 15.12 -19.73 -3.35
C ASP A 499 14.17 -20.51 -2.44
N PHE A 500 13.12 -21.11 -3.01
CA PHE A 500 12.18 -21.96 -2.28
C PHE A 500 12.89 -23.13 -1.60
N LEU A 501 13.80 -23.80 -2.30
CA LEU A 501 14.61 -24.88 -1.74
C LEU A 501 15.63 -24.37 -0.71
N LYS A 502 16.23 -23.21 -0.95
CA LYS A 502 17.21 -22.58 -0.06
C LYS A 502 16.60 -22.25 1.31
N VAL A 503 15.36 -21.79 1.35
CA VAL A 503 14.62 -21.56 2.60
C VAL A 503 13.99 -22.84 3.17
N ARG A 504 14.30 -24.02 2.62
CA ARG A 504 13.78 -25.35 3.04
C ARG A 504 12.27 -25.53 2.86
N GLY A 505 11.65 -24.82 1.91
CA GLY A 505 10.26 -25.03 1.50
C GLY A 505 9.23 -25.01 2.62
N PHE A 506 8.17 -25.81 2.48
CA PHE A 506 7.08 -25.95 3.46
C PHE A 506 7.47 -26.87 4.62
N ASP A 507 6.89 -26.61 5.80
CA ASP A 507 6.96 -27.53 6.94
C ASP A 507 5.92 -28.63 6.77
N GLU A 508 6.38 -29.89 6.70
CA GLU A 508 5.52 -31.04 6.38
C GLU A 508 4.67 -31.52 7.58
N GLU A 509 4.93 -30.99 8.77
CA GLU A 509 4.11 -31.24 9.96
C GLU A 509 2.71 -30.60 9.85
N ILE A 510 2.55 -29.60 8.97
CA ILE A 510 1.25 -28.98 8.71
C ILE A 510 0.50 -29.86 7.71
N ILE A 511 -0.45 -30.62 8.23
CA ILE A 511 -1.35 -31.45 7.41
C ILE A 511 -2.65 -30.69 7.14
N GLY A 512 -3.17 -30.79 5.90
CA GLY A 512 -4.39 -30.12 5.47
C GLY A 512 -4.18 -28.69 4.92
N TRP A 513 -4.97 -27.73 5.43
CA TRP A 513 -4.98 -26.32 5.02
C TRP A 513 -4.80 -25.39 6.22
N GLY A 514 -3.94 -24.37 6.05
CA GLY A 514 -3.82 -23.25 6.97
C GLY A 514 -2.51 -23.28 7.77
N GLY A 515 -1.80 -22.15 7.71
CA GLY A 515 -0.55 -21.91 8.44
C GLY A 515 0.71 -22.18 7.61
N GLU A 516 0.63 -23.01 6.57
CA GLU A 516 1.80 -23.38 5.75
C GLU A 516 2.38 -22.19 4.99
N ASP A 517 1.51 -21.29 4.53
CA ASP A 517 1.88 -20.08 3.81
C ASP A 517 2.55 -19.05 4.74
N VAL A 518 2.02 -18.89 5.95
CA VAL A 518 2.61 -18.05 7.01
C VAL A 518 4.00 -18.56 7.38
N MET A 519 4.17 -19.87 7.53
CA MET A 519 5.47 -20.45 7.89
C MET A 519 6.51 -20.27 6.79
N LEU A 520 6.14 -20.51 5.52
CA LEU A 520 7.04 -20.24 4.40
C LEU A 520 7.40 -18.74 4.33
N TYR A 521 6.41 -17.86 4.49
CA TYR A 521 6.63 -16.42 4.49
C TYR A 521 7.62 -15.98 5.59
N ARG A 522 7.45 -16.48 6.81
CA ARG A 522 8.38 -16.24 7.94
C ARG A 522 9.80 -16.68 7.64
N LYS A 523 9.99 -17.80 6.91
CA LYS A 523 11.33 -18.25 6.49
C LYS A 523 11.99 -17.26 5.53
N TYR A 524 11.22 -16.67 4.61
CA TYR A 524 11.72 -15.60 3.73
C TYR A 524 12.04 -14.32 4.49
N VAL A 525 11.16 -13.89 5.40
CA VAL A 525 11.34 -12.70 6.23
C VAL A 525 12.64 -12.77 7.07
N ARG A 526 12.99 -13.96 7.57
CA ARG A 526 14.24 -14.20 8.32
C ARG A 526 15.47 -14.43 7.44
N SER A 527 15.30 -14.43 6.13
CA SER A 527 16.40 -14.66 5.17
C SER A 527 16.98 -13.34 4.68
N HIS A 528 18.04 -13.42 3.87
CA HIS A 528 18.63 -12.26 3.19
C HIS A 528 17.94 -11.95 1.84
N ILE A 529 16.88 -12.68 1.50
CA ILE A 529 16.09 -12.45 0.28
C ILE A 529 15.08 -11.35 0.57
N LYS A 530 15.12 -10.26 -0.21
CA LYS A 530 14.20 -9.13 -0.05
C LYS A 530 12.77 -9.58 -0.36
N VAL A 531 11.86 -9.33 0.58
CA VAL A 531 10.44 -9.64 0.42
C VAL A 531 9.71 -8.42 -0.16
N ILE A 532 9.29 -8.50 -1.41
CA ILE A 532 8.43 -7.49 -2.03
C ILE A 532 6.97 -7.87 -1.72
N ARG A 533 6.37 -7.23 -0.71
CA ARG A 533 4.94 -7.37 -0.41
C ARG A 533 4.20 -6.11 -0.85
N ALA A 534 3.21 -6.21 -1.72
CA ALA A 534 2.49 -5.05 -2.24
C ALA A 534 1.02 -5.35 -2.59
N THR A 535 0.10 -4.40 -2.40
CA THR A 535 -1.26 -4.48 -3.03
C THR A 535 -1.11 -4.71 -4.52
N ASP A 536 -1.86 -5.66 -5.09
CA ASP A 536 -1.80 -5.89 -6.54
C ASP A 536 -3.21 -5.86 -7.15
N PRO A 537 -3.56 -4.82 -7.93
CA PRO A 537 -4.88 -4.70 -8.54
C PRO A 537 -5.13 -5.69 -9.68
N GLY A 538 -4.12 -6.51 -10.02
CA GLY A 538 -4.20 -7.52 -11.05
C GLY A 538 -4.55 -8.92 -10.54
N ILE A 539 -4.81 -9.11 -9.24
CA ILE A 539 -5.09 -10.43 -8.65
C ILE A 539 -6.24 -10.37 -7.64
N PHE A 540 -7.20 -11.27 -7.81
CA PHE A 540 -8.43 -11.36 -7.03
C PHE A 540 -8.60 -12.76 -6.48
N HIS A 541 -9.14 -12.85 -5.27
CA HIS A 541 -9.67 -14.08 -4.71
C HIS A 541 -11.19 -14.04 -4.81
N ILE A 542 -11.76 -14.95 -5.60
CA ILE A 542 -13.20 -15.08 -5.76
C ILE A 542 -13.79 -15.57 -4.44
N TRP A 543 -14.92 -15.01 -4.05
CA TRP A 543 -15.60 -15.50 -2.86
C TRP A 543 -16.11 -16.92 -3.11
N HIS A 544 -15.87 -17.80 -2.16
CA HIS A 544 -16.47 -19.12 -2.12
C HIS A 544 -16.86 -19.43 -0.66
N PRO A 545 -17.89 -20.26 -0.43
CA PRO A 545 -18.25 -20.67 0.91
C PRO A 545 -17.07 -21.39 1.58
N LYS A 546 -16.87 -21.10 2.86
CA LYS A 546 -15.84 -21.73 3.70
C LYS A 546 -16.52 -22.58 4.76
N ILE A 547 -16.22 -23.88 4.73
CA ILE A 547 -16.69 -24.81 5.74
C ILE A 547 -15.62 -24.87 6.83
N CYS A 548 -15.90 -24.24 7.96
CA CYS A 548 -15.04 -24.28 9.15
C CYS A 548 -15.61 -25.29 10.14
N THR A 549 -15.74 -26.55 9.73
CA THR A 549 -16.00 -27.65 10.66
C THR A 549 -14.70 -27.97 11.39
N GLY A 550 -14.78 -28.48 12.63
CA GLY A 550 -13.60 -28.94 13.36
C GLY A 550 -12.82 -30.05 12.64
N VAL A 551 -13.29 -30.50 11.47
CA VAL A 551 -12.64 -31.41 10.54
C VAL A 551 -12.57 -30.73 9.15
N ALA A 552 -11.41 -30.69 8.51
CA ALA A 552 -11.25 -30.29 7.10
C ALA A 552 -10.43 -31.37 6.36
N ALA A 553 -10.89 -31.79 5.17
CA ALA A 553 -10.25 -32.88 4.40
C ALA A 553 -10.00 -34.17 5.21
N GLY A 554 -10.92 -34.52 6.12
CA GLY A 554 -10.81 -35.71 6.97
C GLY A 554 -9.92 -35.55 8.22
N GLN A 555 -9.44 -34.34 8.53
CA GLN A 555 -8.54 -34.10 9.66
C GLN A 555 -9.05 -33.05 10.63
N LYS A 556 -8.83 -33.27 11.93
CA LYS A 556 -9.22 -32.33 12.98
C LYS A 556 -8.35 -31.06 12.89
N LEU A 557 -8.99 -29.90 12.72
CA LEU A 557 -8.29 -28.62 12.72
C LEU A 557 -7.71 -28.32 14.10
N SER A 558 -6.52 -27.73 14.15
CA SER A 558 -6.03 -27.10 15.38
C SER A 558 -6.92 -25.92 15.79
N VAL A 559 -6.85 -25.51 17.05
CA VAL A 559 -7.61 -24.35 17.55
C VAL A 559 -7.29 -23.09 16.74
N ASP A 560 -6.03 -22.89 16.38
CA ASP A 560 -5.59 -21.75 15.59
C ASP A 560 -6.05 -21.81 14.14
N GLN A 561 -6.02 -23.00 13.51
CA GLN A 561 -6.56 -23.21 12.16
C GLN A 561 -8.07 -22.95 12.12
N TYR A 562 -8.82 -23.44 13.11
CA TYR A 562 -10.26 -23.16 13.21
C TYR A 562 -10.55 -21.66 13.38
N ARG A 563 -9.83 -20.98 14.28
CA ARG A 563 -9.95 -19.53 14.49
C ARG A 563 -9.61 -18.75 13.22
N ALA A 564 -8.54 -19.12 12.52
CA ALA A 564 -8.16 -18.52 11.25
C ALA A 564 -9.23 -18.73 10.18
N CYS A 565 -9.79 -19.94 10.08
CA CYS A 565 -10.88 -20.26 9.16
C CYS A 565 -12.11 -19.38 9.41
N ILE A 566 -12.60 -19.34 10.66
CA ILE A 566 -13.81 -18.57 11.01
C ILE A 566 -13.60 -17.06 10.81
N ARG A 567 -12.44 -16.51 11.20
CA ARG A 567 -12.12 -15.10 10.93
C ARG A 567 -12.10 -14.80 9.44
N SER A 568 -11.44 -15.65 8.67
CA SER A 568 -11.36 -15.53 7.21
C SER A 568 -12.72 -15.70 6.52
N ARG A 569 -13.64 -16.47 7.10
CA ARG A 569 -15.03 -16.55 6.65
C ARG A 569 -15.78 -15.26 6.95
N ALA A 570 -15.78 -14.82 8.20
CA ALA A 570 -16.49 -13.61 8.64
C ALA A 570 -16.07 -12.36 7.86
N LEU A 571 -14.76 -12.17 7.64
CA LEU A 571 -14.22 -11.05 6.87
C LEU A 571 -14.63 -11.09 5.39
N ASN A 572 -14.99 -12.25 4.85
CA ASN A 572 -15.32 -12.42 3.44
C ASN A 572 -16.83 -12.29 3.16
N GLU A 573 -17.70 -12.12 4.16
CA GLU A 573 -19.13 -12.04 3.92
C GLU A 573 -19.54 -10.69 3.31
N ALA A 574 -19.17 -9.57 3.95
CA ALA A 574 -19.49 -8.24 3.44
C ALA A 574 -18.64 -7.16 4.12
N SER A 575 -18.75 -5.93 3.64
CA SER A 575 -18.16 -4.76 4.30
C SER A 575 -18.80 -4.55 5.68
N HIS A 576 -18.08 -3.87 6.57
CA HIS A 576 -18.61 -3.55 7.91
C HIS A 576 -19.97 -2.83 7.86
N ALA A 577 -20.15 -1.91 6.91
CA ALA A 577 -21.41 -1.20 6.72
C ALA A 577 -22.53 -2.14 6.22
N GLN A 578 -22.23 -3.02 5.25
CA GLN A 578 -23.17 -3.99 4.73
C GLN A 578 -23.65 -4.99 5.80
N LEU A 579 -22.73 -5.47 6.65
CA LEU A 579 -23.08 -6.29 7.81
C LEU A 579 -23.95 -5.52 8.80
N GLY A 580 -23.67 -4.23 9.04
CA GLY A 580 -24.54 -3.36 9.83
C GLY A 580 -25.95 -3.26 9.25
N PHE A 581 -26.09 -3.06 7.94
CA PHE A 581 -27.41 -3.03 7.29
C PHE A 581 -28.18 -4.35 7.43
N LEU A 582 -27.49 -5.50 7.44
CA LEU A 582 -28.12 -6.79 7.73
C LEU A 582 -28.54 -6.91 9.19
N ALA A 583 -27.70 -6.46 10.13
CA ALA A 583 -27.98 -6.55 11.55
C ALA A 583 -29.14 -5.65 11.99
N PHE A 584 -29.27 -4.47 11.39
CA PHE A 584 -30.33 -3.50 11.69
C PHE A 584 -31.45 -3.50 10.64
N ARG A 585 -31.63 -4.60 9.90
CA ARG A 585 -32.58 -4.67 8.78
C ARG A 585 -34.00 -4.31 9.20
N ASP A 586 -34.47 -4.85 10.32
CA ASP A 586 -35.83 -4.64 10.81
C ASP A 586 -36.06 -3.17 11.22
N ASP A 587 -35.06 -2.54 11.85
CA ASP A 587 -35.09 -1.13 12.23
C ASP A 587 -35.13 -0.21 11.01
N ILE A 588 -34.38 -0.56 9.95
CA ILE A 588 -34.36 0.18 8.70
C ILE A 588 -35.75 0.10 8.04
N VAL A 589 -36.29 -1.11 7.89
CA VAL A 589 -37.61 -1.33 7.27
C VAL A 589 -38.72 -0.63 8.05
N ALA A 590 -38.69 -0.69 9.39
CA ALA A 590 -39.69 -0.06 10.25
C ALA A 590 -39.69 1.49 10.15
N ASN A 591 -38.57 2.10 9.76
CA ASN A 591 -38.41 3.55 9.71
C ASN A 591 -38.38 4.12 8.28
N GLU A 592 -38.04 3.36 7.25
CA GLU A 592 -38.08 3.81 5.85
C GLU A 592 -39.48 4.30 5.45
N GLY A 593 -40.54 3.58 5.84
CA GLY A 593 -41.92 3.99 5.60
C GLY A 593 -42.29 5.32 6.27
N LYS A 594 -41.72 5.61 7.44
CA LYS A 594 -41.95 6.86 8.20
C LYS A 594 -41.17 8.03 7.60
N ILE A 595 -39.96 7.80 7.09
CA ILE A 595 -39.13 8.83 6.44
C ILE A 595 -39.71 9.21 5.07
N LEU A 596 -40.12 8.22 4.27
CA LEU A 596 -40.71 8.45 2.95
C LEU A 596 -42.08 9.15 3.03
N SER A 597 -42.86 8.91 4.09
CA SER A 597 -44.11 9.64 4.36
C SER A 597 -43.86 11.05 4.91
N GLY A 598 -42.86 11.26 5.77
CA GLY A 598 -42.46 12.58 6.25
C GLY A 598 -41.93 13.52 5.15
N LEU A 599 -41.24 12.99 4.13
CA LEU A 599 -40.78 13.75 2.97
C LEU A 599 -41.94 14.25 2.06
N LYS A 600 -43.07 13.54 2.01
CA LYS A 600 -44.27 14.00 1.29
C LYS A 600 -44.99 15.15 2.01
N LEU A 601 -44.91 15.21 3.34
CA LEU A 601 -45.50 16.29 4.14
C LEU A 601 -44.65 17.57 4.15
N GLY A 602 -43.33 17.47 4.00
CA GLY A 602 -42.42 18.62 4.00
C GLY A 602 -42.46 19.51 2.74
N ASN A 603 -43.01 19.01 1.63
CA ASN A 603 -43.06 19.75 0.35
C ASN A 603 -44.40 20.47 0.09
N SER A 604 -45.41 20.29 0.95
CA SER A 604 -46.72 20.96 0.82
C SER A 604 -46.84 22.26 1.63
N SER A 605 -45.83 22.65 2.41
CA SER A 605 -45.92 23.80 3.33
C SER A 605 -45.28 25.10 2.80
N LYS A 606 -44.83 25.14 1.54
CA LYS A 606 -44.15 26.32 0.96
C LYS A 606 -44.69 26.78 -0.40
N VAL A 607 -45.99 26.69 -0.66
CA VAL A 607 -46.61 27.46 -1.77
C VAL A 607 -48.02 27.88 -1.36
N ASN A 608 -48.13 28.97 -0.61
CA ASN A 608 -49.31 29.84 -0.69
C ASN A 608 -49.03 31.17 0.02
N GLN A 609 -48.36 32.08 -0.69
CA GLN A 609 -48.62 33.49 -0.52
C GLN A 609 -48.25 34.26 -1.79
N LYS A 610 -49.25 34.97 -2.32
CA LYS A 610 -49.29 35.96 -3.41
C LYS A 610 -49.70 35.49 -4.81
N VAL A 611 -51.02 35.54 -5.01
CA VAL A 611 -51.64 35.95 -6.28
C VAL A 611 -52.29 37.32 -6.06
N SER A 612 -51.82 38.35 -6.74
CA SER A 612 -52.64 39.51 -7.16
C SER A 612 -51.83 40.44 -8.07
N LYS A 613 -51.96 40.29 -9.39
CA LYS A 613 -52.46 41.35 -10.30
C LYS A 613 -52.22 40.99 -11.76
N SER A 614 -53.34 41.01 -12.47
CA SER A 614 -53.54 41.01 -13.92
C SER A 614 -52.89 42.20 -14.62
N GLY A 615 -52.40 41.97 -15.85
CA GLY A 615 -51.97 43.00 -16.79
C GLY A 615 -51.88 42.46 -18.22
N SER A 616 -52.76 42.97 -19.08
CA SER A 616 -53.05 42.61 -20.47
C SER A 616 -51.97 43.04 -21.50
N GLY A 617 -52.00 42.38 -22.68
CA GLY A 617 -51.46 42.85 -23.97
C GLY A 617 -50.20 42.08 -24.41
N GLY A 618 -50.09 41.41 -25.56
CA GLY A 618 -50.73 41.57 -26.88
C GLY A 618 -49.61 41.76 -27.92
N GLY A 619 -49.39 40.81 -28.85
CA GLY A 619 -48.43 41.03 -29.95
C GLY A 619 -47.81 39.79 -30.61
N ASN A 620 -48.41 39.38 -31.73
CA ASN A 620 -47.96 38.45 -32.78
C ASN A 620 -46.46 38.54 -33.22
N LYS A 621 -45.78 37.40 -33.50
CA LYS A 621 -45.62 36.74 -34.82
C LYS A 621 -44.37 35.80 -34.90
N THR A 622 -44.61 34.55 -35.38
CA THR A 622 -43.75 33.65 -36.22
C THR A 622 -42.40 33.13 -35.65
N SER A 623 -42.00 31.84 -35.76
CA SER A 623 -42.39 30.69 -36.59
C SER A 623 -41.79 29.36 -36.08
N LYS A 624 -42.39 28.24 -36.50
CA LYS A 624 -41.86 26.85 -36.65
C LYS A 624 -41.94 25.86 -35.47
N ASP A 625 -43.06 25.12 -35.48
CA ASP A 625 -43.16 23.67 -35.19
C ASP A 625 -42.14 22.87 -36.05
N SER A 626 -41.67 21.68 -35.68
CA SER A 626 -42.51 20.53 -35.38
C SER A 626 -41.73 19.39 -34.73
N ASP A 627 -42.38 18.77 -33.76
CA ASP A 627 -42.16 17.42 -33.22
C ASP A 627 -42.06 16.32 -34.29
N LYS A 628 -41.30 15.26 -33.99
CA LYS A 628 -41.77 13.87 -34.21
C LYS A 628 -41.07 12.80 -33.37
N LYS A 629 -41.86 12.35 -32.40
CA LYS A 629 -41.99 11.04 -31.74
C LYS A 629 -41.35 9.85 -32.48
N LEU A 630 -40.56 9.06 -31.74
CA LEU A 630 -39.95 7.79 -32.14
C LEU A 630 -40.91 6.62 -31.81
N THR A 631 -41.24 5.81 -32.80
CA THR A 631 -41.96 4.53 -32.67
C THR A 631 -40.99 3.36 -32.75
N THR A 632 -41.18 2.42 -31.82
CA THR A 632 -40.58 1.08 -31.72
C THR A 632 -41.11 0.14 -32.80
N THR A 633 -40.24 -0.68 -33.37
CA THR A 633 -40.60 -1.84 -34.21
C THR A 633 -39.91 -3.10 -33.71
N ASP A 634 -40.75 -4.08 -33.35
CA ASP A 634 -40.44 -5.50 -33.22
C ASP A 634 -40.07 -6.11 -34.57
N HIS A 635 -39.15 -7.07 -34.59
CA HIS A 635 -39.23 -8.17 -35.54
C HIS A 635 -38.67 -9.48 -34.99
N ASN A 636 -39.57 -10.46 -34.95
CA ASN A 636 -39.36 -11.88 -34.73
C ASN A 636 -39.28 -12.56 -36.12
N LYS A 637 -38.33 -13.47 -36.37
CA LYS A 637 -38.47 -14.45 -37.47
C LYS A 637 -37.67 -15.74 -37.25
N LYS A 638 -38.40 -16.84 -37.53
CA LYS A 638 -38.10 -18.27 -37.47
C LYS A 638 -37.15 -18.79 -38.57
N SER A 639 -36.59 -19.97 -38.28
CA SER A 639 -36.18 -21.09 -39.15
C SER A 639 -35.19 -20.86 -40.30
N THR A 640 -34.01 -21.46 -40.20
CA THR A 640 -33.69 -22.79 -40.76
C THR A 640 -32.44 -23.35 -40.09
#